data_AF-A0A7S2V2B9-F1
#
_entry.id   AF-A0A7S2V2B9-F1
#
_cell.length_a   1.000
_cell.length_b   1.000
_cell.length_c   1.000
_cell.angle_alpha   90.00
_cell.angle_beta   90.00
_cell.angle_gamma   90.00
#
_symmetry.space_group_name_H-M   'P 1'
#
loop_
_entity.id
_entity.type
_entity.pdbx_description
1 polymer ?
#
loop_
_entity_poly.entity_id
_entity_poly.type
_entity_poly.pdbx_seq_one_letter_code
_entity_poly.pdbx_strand_id
1 'polypeptide(L)'
;MHIREKGIVVLSLVASNQAFLQHKPTPSVPHGTIDQKCSSSSIARQVASIRQSNEIGDIDIDSFESLFQETLSQPPTDDLESLSYKELQQLAKDHGLSAKQKSADLIAQLKPVLTSDDKRKATLEEDFDSINFASPDAVSDLEKLLEGLDDLDPTDDELADELADLDDDDGDDSVVAEVSATKEVRNEQGMLAIEGVAEVDDRIKKTLAAKGITHFTLIQEQSLKPILEGKDIIGRSRTGTGKTVAFTLPLLQKLDEDPSATRQRGRDPRVLILCPTRELAKQVEAEINDMSTPFRLQTHCFYGGSAYGPQANALRGGLDIVVGTPGRVMDLINRGDLRLQNIQHAVLDEADEMLNMGFAEDVETIFGNFDTDSAQVLMFSATTPDWVKEISSRYTDKPVSIDAVGNSQTRLATTVNHVSIEVDRDLKAGILEDLIAVHGKGSRAIVFAQTKAECDHLTTSAFKSVSAQPLHGDMSQKLRDTCIKQFKNHKFQVLVATDVAARGLDISGVDLVVQLNPPFDTDTFVHRSGRTGRAGQKGTAVMLYSAQEFGGIKRLERELGFRFEKSSPPTTQQVMQAASNVAEHSLSEVNPKVVAYFEDKAQQMAEEVMPEGQEVPAELTNLLSKCLAAISGKKDIQERSILTGKPDMMTVMMKTERQQLEARDAFFVVNKLSNRGSDFSNLLGKIETSQDGMSLVFDMDIEAADSLVETATISPFRDFQFSICEKLPPLNRRMERRGGGGGRGGGGYGGDRRGGGYGDRR
;
A
#
# COMPACT_ATOMS: atom_id res chain seq x y z
N MET A 1 10.89 -24.84 10.97
CA MET A 1 11.15 -23.92 12.10
C MET A 1 9.89 -23.59 12.93
N HIS A 2 8.71 -23.38 12.31
CA HIS A 2 7.45 -23.03 13.00
C HIS A 2 6.78 -24.11 13.88
N ILE A 3 7.26 -25.36 13.88
CA ILE A 3 6.72 -26.43 14.76
C ILE A 3 7.48 -26.47 16.10
N ARG A 4 8.74 -26.00 16.14
CA ARG A 4 9.55 -25.94 17.38
C ARG A 4 9.05 -24.86 18.35
N GLU A 5 8.52 -23.75 17.85
CA GLU A 5 8.02 -22.65 18.70
C GLU A 5 6.70 -23.00 19.40
N LYS A 6 5.85 -23.83 18.80
CA LYS A 6 4.57 -24.24 19.42
C LYS A 6 4.73 -25.31 20.50
N GLY A 7 5.77 -26.14 20.42
CA GLY A 7 6.07 -27.15 21.46
C GLY A 7 6.59 -26.56 22.77
N ILE A 8 7.34 -25.45 22.71
CA ILE A 8 7.93 -24.80 23.89
C ILE A 8 6.85 -24.09 24.74
N VAL A 9 5.80 -23.57 24.10
CA VAL A 9 4.68 -22.91 24.80
C VAL A 9 3.83 -23.91 25.58
N VAL A 10 3.66 -25.13 25.07
CA VAL A 10 2.90 -26.18 25.77
C VAL A 10 3.68 -26.74 26.96
N LEU A 11 5.00 -26.89 26.86
CA LEU A 11 5.86 -27.31 27.98
C LEU A 11 5.93 -26.26 29.10
N SER A 12 5.91 -24.96 28.78
CA SER A 12 5.90 -23.88 29.78
C SER A 12 4.59 -23.83 30.60
N LEU A 13 3.45 -24.16 29.97
CA LEU A 13 2.13 -24.19 30.61
C LEU A 13 1.93 -25.42 31.50
N VAL A 14 2.58 -26.55 31.19
CA VAL A 14 2.52 -27.77 32.02
C VAL A 14 3.45 -27.65 33.24
N ALA A 15 4.64 -27.07 33.08
CA ALA A 15 5.58 -26.86 34.19
C ALA A 15 5.04 -25.87 35.24
N SER A 16 4.30 -24.85 34.80
CA SER A 16 3.72 -23.83 35.69
C SER A 16 2.57 -24.36 36.58
N ASN A 17 1.93 -25.48 36.21
CA ASN A 17 0.83 -26.08 36.98
C ASN A 17 1.29 -27.15 37.99
N GLN A 18 2.50 -27.72 37.85
CA GLN A 18 3.05 -28.66 38.84
C GLN A 18 3.56 -27.97 40.11
N ALA A 19 4.02 -26.72 40.01
CA ALA A 19 4.50 -25.93 41.16
C ALA A 19 3.37 -25.52 42.13
N PHE A 20 2.11 -25.53 41.69
CA PHE A 20 0.97 -25.09 42.51
C PHE A 20 0.38 -26.20 43.40
N LEU A 21 0.78 -27.47 43.21
CA LEU A 21 0.23 -28.63 43.92
C LEU A 21 1.08 -29.12 45.10
N GLN A 22 2.25 -28.52 45.36
CA GLN A 22 3.14 -28.94 46.44
C GLN A 22 3.35 -27.87 47.51
N HIS A 23 2.31 -27.35 48.16
CA HIS A 23 2.45 -26.77 49.50
C HIS A 23 1.10 -26.58 50.22
N LYS A 24 0.93 -27.27 51.35
CA LYS A 24 0.07 -26.92 52.51
C LYS A 24 0.46 -27.82 53.69
N PRO A 25 0.11 -27.53 54.97
CA PRO A 25 -0.35 -26.26 55.60
C PRO A 25 0.24 -26.03 57.04
N THR A 26 -0.05 -24.89 57.70
CA THR A 26 -0.48 -24.85 59.14
C THR A 26 -1.12 -23.49 59.53
N PRO A 27 -1.97 -23.43 60.60
CA PRO A 27 -3.09 -22.48 60.70
C PRO A 27 -3.08 -21.55 61.94
N SER A 28 -3.77 -20.40 61.86
CA SER A 28 -4.36 -19.70 63.02
C SER A 28 -5.54 -18.79 62.61
N VAL A 29 -6.69 -18.98 63.26
CA VAL A 29 -8.06 -18.40 63.10
C VAL A 29 -8.39 -17.71 64.47
N PRO A 30 -9.30 -16.70 64.70
CA PRO A 30 -10.68 -16.50 64.15
C PRO A 30 -11.23 -15.06 63.88
N HIS A 31 -12.01 -14.91 62.80
CA HIS A 31 -13.47 -14.57 62.69
C HIS A 31 -13.90 -13.10 62.47
N GLY A 32 -14.66 -12.89 61.36
CA GLY A 32 -15.42 -11.67 61.02
C GLY A 32 -15.94 -11.59 59.56
N THR A 33 -16.87 -12.48 59.19
CA THR A 33 -17.89 -12.47 58.10
C THR A 33 -17.81 -11.53 56.88
N ILE A 34 -17.60 -12.07 55.65
CA ILE A 34 -18.28 -11.68 54.39
C ILE A 34 -18.38 -12.93 53.46
N ASP A 35 -19.58 -13.17 52.92
CA ASP A 35 -19.96 -14.25 52.00
C ASP A 35 -19.20 -14.25 50.65
N GLN A 36 -18.50 -15.34 50.35
CA GLN A 36 -18.11 -15.75 49.00
C GLN A 36 -18.81 -17.07 48.65
N LYS A 37 -19.87 -16.99 47.83
CA LYS A 37 -20.35 -18.12 47.03
C LYS A 37 -20.10 -17.79 45.56
N CYS A 38 -18.96 -18.23 45.05
CA CYS A 38 -18.69 -18.32 43.63
C CYS A 38 -18.47 -19.78 43.24
N SER A 39 -19.12 -20.17 42.15
CA SER A 39 -18.57 -21.04 41.10
C SER A 39 -17.78 -22.28 41.54
N SER A 40 -18.49 -23.32 41.98
CA SER A 40 -17.97 -24.70 42.00
C SER A 40 -18.86 -25.68 41.20
N SER A 41 -19.80 -25.17 40.39
CA SER A 41 -20.79 -25.99 39.69
C SER A 41 -20.70 -25.98 38.15
N SER A 42 -19.76 -25.26 37.53
CA SER A 42 -19.61 -25.25 36.06
C SER A 42 -18.53 -26.21 35.55
N ILE A 43 -17.37 -26.26 36.22
CA ILE A 43 -16.23 -27.08 35.80
C ILE A 43 -16.47 -28.57 36.08
N ALA A 44 -17.15 -28.91 37.17
CA ALA A 44 -17.53 -30.29 37.50
C ALA A 44 -18.51 -30.90 36.47
N ARG A 45 -19.29 -30.08 35.74
CA ARG A 45 -20.19 -30.54 34.67
C ARG A 45 -19.45 -30.76 33.35
N GLN A 46 -18.42 -29.97 33.04
CA GLN A 46 -17.59 -30.16 31.85
C GLN A 46 -16.68 -31.39 31.97
N VAL A 47 -16.14 -31.67 33.16
CA VAL A 47 -15.32 -32.87 33.40
C VAL A 47 -16.15 -34.17 33.41
N ALA A 48 -17.42 -34.11 33.82
CA ALA A 48 -18.33 -35.26 33.76
C ALA A 48 -18.77 -35.60 32.32
N SER A 49 -18.85 -34.59 31.44
CA SER A 49 -19.18 -34.78 30.02
C SER A 49 -18.06 -35.44 29.21
N ILE A 50 -16.80 -35.30 29.65
CA ILE A 50 -15.64 -35.90 28.99
C ILE A 50 -15.42 -37.35 29.47
N ARG A 51 -15.96 -37.74 30.62
CA ARG A 51 -15.88 -39.11 31.17
C ARG A 51 -16.90 -40.10 30.59
N GLN A 52 -17.77 -39.70 29.67
CA GLN A 52 -18.79 -40.59 29.08
C GLN A 52 -18.48 -41.09 27.65
N SER A 53 -17.34 -40.74 27.07
CA SER A 53 -16.87 -41.31 25.81
C SER A 53 -15.60 -42.14 26.05
N ASN A 54 -15.79 -43.42 26.41
CA ASN A 54 -14.73 -44.41 26.42
C ASN A 54 -14.25 -44.66 24.98
N GLU A 55 -13.03 -44.26 24.65
CA GLU A 55 -12.13 -44.96 23.73
C GLU A 55 -10.72 -44.41 23.94
N ILE A 56 -9.72 -45.30 23.90
CA ILE A 56 -8.29 -45.13 24.22
C ILE A 56 -7.93 -45.57 25.65
N GLY A 57 -7.42 -46.80 25.73
CA GLY A 57 -6.77 -47.37 26.90
C GLY A 57 -5.32 -46.90 27.06
N ASP A 58 -4.77 -47.23 28.24
CA ASP A 58 -3.45 -46.86 28.77
C ASP A 58 -2.29 -46.95 27.74
N ILE A 59 -1.52 -45.87 27.60
CA ILE A 59 -0.20 -45.91 26.96
C ILE A 59 0.85 -45.52 28.01
N ASP A 60 1.82 -46.41 28.17
CA ASP A 60 2.94 -46.36 29.10
C ASP A 60 3.99 -45.32 28.63
N ILE A 61 4.25 -44.33 29.48
CA ILE A 61 5.00 -43.09 29.15
C ILE A 61 6.48 -43.38 28.89
N ASP A 62 7.04 -44.42 29.53
CA ASP A 62 8.47 -44.74 29.46
C ASP A 62 8.90 -45.29 28.07
N SER A 63 7.96 -45.83 27.29
CA SER A 63 8.21 -46.31 25.92
C SER A 63 8.33 -45.17 24.90
N PHE A 64 7.68 -44.03 25.17
CA PHE A 64 7.68 -42.88 24.26
C PHE A 64 8.99 -42.09 24.33
N GLU A 65 9.62 -42.06 25.51
CA GLU A 65 10.86 -41.34 25.77
C GLU A 65 12.09 -42.05 25.14
N SER A 66 12.05 -43.38 25.05
CA SER A 66 13.05 -44.20 24.37
C SER A 66 13.07 -43.98 22.85
N LEU A 67 11.90 -43.90 22.21
CA LEU A 67 11.76 -43.68 20.77
C LEU A 67 12.18 -42.26 20.35
N PHE A 68 11.97 -41.27 21.23
CA PHE A 68 12.33 -39.89 20.96
C PHE A 68 13.85 -39.63 21.02
N GLN A 69 14.56 -40.36 21.89
CA GLN A 69 16.03 -40.26 22.01
C GLN A 69 16.77 -40.92 20.84
N GLU A 70 16.23 -42.00 20.27
CA GLU A 70 16.84 -42.69 19.13
C GLU A 70 16.82 -41.82 17.86
N THR A 71 15.76 -41.03 17.69
CA THR A 71 15.54 -40.15 16.52
C THR A 71 16.44 -38.91 16.51
N LEU A 72 16.99 -38.49 17.67
CA LEU A 72 17.84 -37.29 17.80
C LEU A 72 19.32 -37.53 17.49
N SER A 73 19.72 -38.77 17.13
CA SER A 73 21.13 -39.16 17.04
C SER A 73 21.71 -39.26 15.62
N GLN A 74 20.98 -38.91 14.56
CA GLN A 74 21.50 -38.92 13.18
C GLN A 74 21.77 -37.51 12.62
N PRO A 75 22.86 -37.30 11.86
CA PRO A 75 23.26 -35.99 11.37
C PRO A 75 22.39 -35.56 10.17
N PRO A 76 22.25 -34.24 9.90
CA PRO A 76 21.48 -33.77 8.76
C PRO A 76 22.27 -34.02 7.47
N THR A 77 21.63 -34.59 6.46
CA THR A 77 22.12 -34.58 5.09
C THR A 77 21.14 -33.81 4.23
N ASP A 78 21.68 -32.88 3.45
CA ASP A 78 21.00 -32.11 2.42
C ASP A 78 20.52 -33.05 1.28
N ASP A 79 19.51 -32.60 0.53
CA ASP A 79 18.78 -33.25 -0.59
C ASP A 79 17.43 -33.91 -0.22
N LEU A 80 16.36 -33.11 -0.31
CA LEU A 80 14.95 -33.54 -0.28
C LEU A 80 14.35 -33.48 -1.70
N GLU A 81 14.84 -34.31 -2.61
CA GLU A 81 14.11 -34.71 -3.82
C GLU A 81 14.21 -36.24 -3.96
N SER A 82 13.06 -36.89 -4.16
CA SER A 82 12.84 -38.34 -4.32
C SER A 82 12.71 -39.20 -3.04
N LEU A 83 11.48 -39.33 -2.53
CA LEU A 83 11.04 -40.50 -1.76
C LEU A 83 10.00 -41.25 -2.60
N SER A 84 10.10 -42.58 -2.69
CA SER A 84 9.22 -43.38 -3.53
C SER A 84 7.86 -43.61 -2.87
N TYR A 85 6.81 -43.79 -3.69
CA TYR A 85 5.42 -44.00 -3.25
C TYR A 85 5.25 -45.18 -2.27
N LYS A 86 6.12 -46.20 -2.34
CA LYS A 86 6.10 -47.35 -1.43
C LYS A 86 6.60 -47.02 -0.02
N GLU A 87 7.51 -46.06 0.12
CA GLU A 87 8.04 -45.62 1.42
C GLU A 87 7.04 -44.74 2.17
N LEU A 88 6.25 -43.94 1.44
CA LEU A 88 5.12 -43.18 1.98
C LEU A 88 3.97 -44.09 2.46
N GLN A 89 3.72 -45.21 1.78
CA GLN A 89 2.73 -46.21 2.20
C GLN A 89 3.14 -46.95 3.49
N GLN A 90 4.44 -47.21 3.66
CA GLN A 90 4.98 -47.84 4.86
C GLN A 90 4.87 -46.89 6.07
N LEU A 91 5.24 -45.61 5.91
CA LEU A 91 5.09 -44.55 6.91
C LEU A 91 3.61 -44.30 7.30
N ALA A 92 2.69 -44.43 6.35
CA ALA A 92 1.26 -44.30 6.59
C ALA A 92 0.67 -45.52 7.33
N LYS A 93 1.24 -46.72 7.16
CA LYS A 93 0.90 -47.93 7.93
C LYS A 93 1.43 -47.85 9.36
N ASP A 94 2.63 -47.34 9.54
CA ASP A 94 3.33 -47.32 10.84
C ASP A 94 2.74 -46.27 11.82
N HIS A 95 2.00 -45.27 11.33
CA HIS A 95 1.44 -44.17 12.15
C HIS A 95 -0.09 -44.11 12.30
N GLY A 96 -0.82 -45.20 12.05
CA GLY A 96 -2.17 -45.48 12.59
C GLY A 96 -3.14 -44.31 12.80
N LEU A 97 -3.54 -43.58 11.74
CA LEU A 97 -4.46 -42.43 11.82
C LEU A 97 -5.75 -42.68 11.01
N SER A 98 -6.91 -42.49 11.66
CA SER A 98 -8.23 -42.98 11.26
C SER A 98 -8.81 -42.37 9.97
N ALA A 99 -9.52 -43.20 9.20
CA ALA A 99 -10.03 -42.95 7.84
C ALA A 99 -11.14 -41.86 7.70
N LYS A 100 -11.63 -41.27 8.80
CA LYS A 100 -12.73 -40.29 8.74
C LYS A 100 -12.31 -38.84 8.49
N GLN A 101 -11.08 -38.48 8.86
CA GLN A 101 -10.54 -37.12 8.62
C GLN A 101 -9.91 -37.00 7.22
N LYS A 102 -9.41 -38.09 6.66
CA LYS A 102 -8.79 -38.09 5.33
C LYS A 102 -9.80 -37.92 4.19
N SER A 103 -11.03 -38.43 4.29
CA SER A 103 -12.02 -38.25 3.21
C SER A 103 -12.44 -36.78 3.06
N ALA A 104 -12.59 -36.03 4.15
CA ALA A 104 -12.97 -34.62 4.10
C ALA A 104 -11.87 -33.72 3.52
N ASP A 105 -10.60 -33.96 3.88
CA ASP A 105 -9.47 -33.19 3.36
C ASP A 105 -9.15 -33.55 1.90
N LEU A 106 -9.30 -34.82 1.51
CA LEU A 106 -9.11 -35.24 0.11
C LEU A 106 -10.22 -34.69 -0.80
N ILE A 107 -11.47 -34.64 -0.32
CA ILE A 107 -12.60 -34.01 -1.02
C ILE A 107 -12.37 -32.50 -1.18
N ALA A 108 -11.82 -31.82 -0.16
CA ALA A 108 -11.50 -30.40 -0.24
C ALA A 108 -10.35 -30.11 -1.24
N GLN A 109 -9.44 -31.07 -1.42
CA GLN A 109 -8.27 -30.94 -2.32
C GLN A 109 -8.55 -31.37 -3.76
N LEU A 110 -9.50 -32.27 -4.01
CA LEU A 110 -9.82 -32.75 -5.37
C LEU A 110 -10.89 -31.89 -6.09
N LYS A 111 -11.72 -31.16 -5.33
CA LYS A 111 -12.75 -30.24 -5.88
C LYS A 111 -12.24 -29.18 -6.88
N PRO A 112 -11.02 -28.61 -6.72
CA PRO A 112 -10.47 -27.64 -7.68
C PRO A 112 -9.86 -28.28 -8.94
N VAL A 113 -9.55 -29.58 -8.92
CA VAL A 113 -8.87 -30.25 -10.04
C VAL A 113 -9.86 -30.71 -11.11
N LEU A 114 -11.11 -31.00 -10.72
CA LEU A 114 -12.17 -31.49 -11.62
C LEU A 114 -12.88 -30.38 -12.45
N THR A 115 -12.47 -29.11 -12.32
CA THR A 115 -13.13 -27.99 -13.00
C THR A 115 -12.49 -27.65 -14.33
N SER A 116 -12.70 -28.49 -15.35
CA SER A 116 -12.55 -28.08 -16.76
C SER A 116 -13.32 -28.98 -17.74
N ASP A 117 -14.66 -29.08 -17.60
CA ASP A 117 -15.58 -29.21 -18.76
C ASP A 117 -17.05 -29.39 -18.33
N ASP A 118 -17.91 -28.48 -18.76
CA ASP A 118 -19.28 -28.32 -18.22
C ASP A 118 -20.31 -29.36 -18.70
N LYS A 119 -19.97 -30.28 -19.62
CA LYS A 119 -20.92 -31.30 -20.13
C LYS A 119 -20.79 -32.69 -19.50
N ARG A 120 -19.64 -33.06 -18.94
CA ARG A 120 -19.46 -34.32 -18.16
C ARG A 120 -19.76 -34.15 -16.66
N LYS A 121 -19.87 -32.89 -16.21
CA LYS A 121 -20.14 -32.49 -14.82
C LYS A 121 -21.45 -33.04 -14.26
N ALA A 122 -22.54 -32.98 -15.02
CA ALA A 122 -23.86 -33.39 -14.53
C ALA A 122 -23.96 -34.91 -14.28
N THR A 123 -23.30 -35.72 -15.11
CA THR A 123 -23.35 -37.18 -15.00
C THR A 123 -22.46 -37.70 -13.87
N LEU A 124 -21.26 -37.11 -13.70
CA LEU A 124 -20.33 -37.46 -12.62
C LEU A 124 -20.78 -36.95 -11.24
N GLU A 125 -21.45 -35.80 -11.16
CA GLU A 125 -22.05 -35.31 -9.91
C GLU A 125 -23.20 -36.22 -9.45
N GLU A 126 -24.05 -36.71 -10.36
CA GLU A 126 -25.12 -37.67 -10.03
C GLU A 126 -24.58 -39.03 -9.59
N ASP A 127 -23.54 -39.55 -10.26
CA ASP A 127 -22.93 -40.84 -9.90
C ASP A 127 -22.13 -40.75 -8.58
N PHE A 128 -21.46 -39.63 -8.30
CA PHE A 128 -20.74 -39.39 -7.05
C PHE A 128 -21.67 -39.22 -5.85
N ASP A 129 -22.77 -38.47 -6.01
CA ASP A 129 -23.78 -38.29 -4.95
C ASP A 129 -24.54 -39.59 -4.62
N SER A 130 -24.46 -40.60 -5.51
CA SER A 130 -25.06 -41.92 -5.29
C SER A 130 -24.21 -42.85 -4.39
N ILE A 131 -22.96 -42.50 -4.10
CA ILE A 131 -22.05 -43.33 -3.28
C ILE A 131 -22.36 -43.16 -1.78
N ASN A 132 -22.64 -44.28 -1.10
CA ASN A 132 -22.89 -44.28 0.34
C ASN A 132 -21.58 -44.33 1.14
N PHE A 133 -21.05 -43.17 1.52
CA PHE A 133 -19.79 -43.01 2.26
C PHE A 133 -19.77 -43.57 3.70
N ALA A 134 -20.88 -44.11 4.20
CA ALA A 134 -20.92 -44.85 5.45
C ALA A 134 -20.69 -46.37 5.26
N SER A 135 -20.63 -46.85 4.01
CA SER A 135 -20.33 -48.23 3.66
C SER A 135 -18.83 -48.53 3.77
N PRO A 136 -18.42 -49.73 4.25
CA PRO A 136 -17.03 -50.19 4.17
C PRO A 136 -16.50 -50.25 2.74
N ASP A 137 -17.38 -50.38 1.75
CA ASP A 137 -17.04 -50.54 0.33
C ASP A 137 -16.92 -49.19 -0.43
N ALA A 138 -17.18 -48.07 0.24
CA ALA A 138 -17.19 -46.73 -0.38
C ALA A 138 -15.85 -46.34 -1.03
N VAL A 139 -14.74 -46.89 -0.55
CA VAL A 139 -13.40 -46.68 -1.13
C VAL A 139 -13.25 -47.44 -2.45
N SER A 140 -13.76 -48.67 -2.54
CA SER A 140 -13.77 -49.48 -3.77
C SER A 140 -14.69 -48.86 -4.83
N ASP A 141 -15.83 -48.31 -4.43
CA ASP A 141 -16.75 -47.65 -5.34
C ASP A 141 -16.17 -46.33 -5.89
N LEU A 142 -15.37 -45.61 -5.08
CA LEU A 142 -14.60 -44.46 -5.54
C LEU A 142 -13.44 -44.85 -6.46
N GLU A 143 -12.73 -45.94 -6.16
CA GLU A 143 -11.63 -46.45 -6.99
C GLU A 143 -12.13 -46.83 -8.39
N LYS A 144 -13.31 -47.45 -8.52
CA LYS A 144 -13.93 -47.75 -9.82
C LYS A 144 -14.35 -46.49 -10.60
N LEU A 145 -14.79 -45.44 -9.91
CA LEU A 145 -15.13 -44.17 -10.53
C LEU A 145 -13.88 -43.44 -11.05
N LEU A 146 -12.74 -43.64 -10.38
CA LEU A 146 -11.44 -43.08 -10.73
C LEU A 146 -10.70 -43.91 -11.81
N GLU A 147 -10.83 -45.24 -11.83
CA GLU A 147 -10.27 -46.11 -12.89
C GLU A 147 -10.84 -45.78 -14.29
N GLY A 148 -12.04 -45.19 -14.36
CA GLY A 148 -12.61 -44.69 -15.62
C GLY A 148 -11.97 -43.38 -16.13
N LEU A 149 -11.09 -42.76 -15.36
CA LEU A 149 -10.40 -41.51 -15.69
C LEU A 149 -8.94 -41.71 -16.15
N ASP A 150 -8.40 -42.94 -16.08
CA ASP A 150 -7.00 -43.28 -16.39
C ASP A 150 -6.71 -43.56 -17.89
N ASP A 151 -7.68 -43.43 -18.80
CA ASP A 151 -7.47 -43.55 -20.26
C ASP A 151 -6.88 -42.26 -20.90
N LEU A 152 -6.14 -41.45 -20.14
CA LEU A 152 -5.44 -40.25 -20.63
C LEU A 152 -3.94 -40.37 -20.34
N ASP A 153 -3.23 -41.10 -21.19
CA ASP A 153 -1.77 -41.13 -21.22
C ASP A 153 -1.23 -39.86 -21.94
N PRO A 154 -0.32 -39.08 -21.33
CA PRO A 154 0.20 -37.86 -21.93
C PRO A 154 1.61 -38.07 -22.49
N THR A 155 1.77 -38.85 -23.57
CA THR A 155 2.92 -38.75 -24.49
C THR A 155 2.63 -39.59 -25.73
N ASP A 156 2.57 -38.98 -26.91
CA ASP A 156 3.43 -39.40 -28.02
C ASP A 156 3.30 -38.47 -29.24
N ASP A 157 4.47 -38.20 -29.80
CA ASP A 157 4.76 -37.49 -31.04
C ASP A 157 4.00 -38.07 -32.24
N GLU A 158 3.32 -37.24 -33.02
CA GLU A 158 3.11 -37.45 -34.46
C GLU A 158 2.63 -36.15 -35.15
N LEU A 159 3.53 -35.16 -35.19
CA LEU A 159 3.57 -34.14 -36.23
C LEU A 159 4.61 -34.58 -37.27
N ALA A 160 4.20 -35.47 -38.18
CA ALA A 160 4.71 -35.66 -39.55
C ALA A 160 4.41 -37.09 -40.02
N ASP A 161 3.37 -37.27 -40.82
CA ASP A 161 3.52 -37.81 -42.18
C ASP A 161 2.15 -37.91 -42.87
N GLU A 162 2.10 -37.30 -44.05
CA GLU A 162 1.35 -37.75 -45.22
C GLU A 162 -0.03 -38.39 -45.01
N LEU A 163 -1.07 -37.55 -44.99
CA LEU A 163 -2.22 -37.80 -45.87
C LEU A 163 -2.03 -36.98 -47.15
N ALA A 164 -1.33 -37.61 -48.09
CA ALA A 164 -1.67 -37.52 -49.51
C ALA A 164 -3.13 -37.99 -49.71
N ASP A 165 -3.75 -37.48 -50.78
CA ASP A 165 -5.05 -37.83 -51.35
C ASP A 165 -6.22 -36.87 -51.04
N LEU A 166 -6.14 -35.69 -51.67
CA LEU A 166 -7.32 -35.05 -52.28
C LEU A 166 -6.99 -34.78 -53.75
N ASP A 167 -7.42 -35.69 -54.64
CA ASP A 167 -7.72 -35.35 -56.02
C ASP A 167 -9.17 -34.80 -56.07
N ASP A 168 -9.27 -33.60 -56.66
CA ASP A 168 -10.37 -33.01 -57.45
C ASP A 168 -11.79 -32.89 -56.84
N ASP A 169 -12.26 -31.65 -56.61
CA ASP A 169 -13.10 -30.91 -57.58
C ASP A 169 -13.60 -29.54 -57.04
N ASP A 170 -13.24 -28.48 -57.78
CA ASP A 170 -13.86 -27.16 -58.02
C ASP A 170 -14.64 -26.35 -56.95
N GLY A 171 -14.04 -25.20 -56.58
CA GLY A 171 -14.58 -23.84 -56.84
C GLY A 171 -15.62 -23.22 -55.89
N ASP A 172 -15.23 -22.18 -55.13
CA ASP A 172 -15.73 -20.77 -55.19
C ASP A 172 -15.34 -19.96 -53.93
N ASP A 173 -15.07 -18.67 -54.15
CA ASP A 173 -14.66 -17.62 -53.21
C ASP A 173 -15.63 -17.43 -52.02
N SER A 174 -15.11 -17.24 -50.81
CA SER A 174 -15.49 -16.09 -49.96
C SER A 174 -14.76 -16.03 -48.61
N VAL A 175 -14.20 -14.85 -48.38
CA VAL A 175 -13.72 -14.27 -47.13
C VAL A 175 -14.70 -14.37 -45.96
N VAL A 176 -14.26 -14.92 -44.83
CA VAL A 176 -14.71 -14.51 -43.49
C VAL A 176 -13.59 -14.76 -42.48
N ALA A 177 -13.06 -13.68 -41.92
CA ALA A 177 -12.13 -13.71 -40.80
C ALA A 177 -12.91 -14.08 -39.52
N GLU A 178 -12.60 -15.25 -38.94
CA GLU A 178 -13.08 -15.62 -37.61
C GLU A 178 -12.32 -14.84 -36.54
N VAL A 179 -13.07 -14.04 -35.77
CA VAL A 179 -12.58 -13.36 -34.57
C VAL A 179 -12.62 -14.38 -33.43
N SER A 180 -11.46 -14.85 -32.99
CA SER A 180 -11.32 -15.77 -31.85
C SER A 180 -11.68 -15.06 -30.54
N ALA A 181 -12.70 -15.57 -29.84
CA ALA A 181 -13.10 -15.14 -28.51
C ALA A 181 -12.02 -15.49 -27.47
N THR A 182 -11.34 -14.48 -26.92
CA THR A 182 -10.47 -14.62 -25.75
C THR A 182 -11.33 -14.89 -24.51
N LYS A 183 -11.08 -16.02 -23.84
CA LYS A 183 -11.75 -16.42 -22.60
C LYS A 183 -11.41 -15.40 -21.50
N GLU A 184 -12.40 -14.69 -20.96
CA GLU A 184 -12.21 -13.71 -19.88
C GLU A 184 -11.62 -14.38 -18.63
N VAL A 185 -10.40 -13.98 -18.24
CA VAL A 185 -9.75 -14.47 -17.02
C VAL A 185 -10.20 -13.62 -15.84
N ARG A 186 -10.83 -14.25 -14.84
CA ARG A 186 -11.25 -13.62 -13.59
C ARG A 186 -10.50 -14.22 -12.41
N ASN A 187 -10.23 -13.44 -11.37
CA ASN A 187 -9.63 -13.94 -10.13
C ASN A 187 -10.68 -14.59 -9.19
N GLU A 188 -10.24 -15.15 -8.07
CA GLU A 188 -11.10 -15.77 -7.04
C GLU A 188 -12.19 -14.82 -6.48
N GLN A 189 -12.00 -13.51 -6.64
CA GLN A 189 -12.93 -12.46 -6.21
C GLN A 189 -13.87 -12.00 -7.34
N GLY A 190 -13.81 -12.65 -8.52
CA GLY A 190 -14.63 -12.35 -9.69
C GLY A 190 -14.19 -11.11 -10.49
N MET A 191 -13.04 -10.51 -10.17
CA MET A 191 -12.52 -9.33 -10.86
C MET A 191 -11.87 -9.72 -12.19
N LEU A 192 -12.16 -8.97 -13.24
CA LEU A 192 -11.65 -9.19 -14.59
C LEU A 192 -10.18 -8.77 -14.70
N ALA A 193 -9.31 -9.64 -15.23
CA ALA A 193 -7.91 -9.33 -15.48
C ALA A 193 -7.76 -8.33 -16.63
N ILE A 194 -6.99 -7.26 -16.42
CA ILE A 194 -6.83 -6.17 -17.40
C ILE A 194 -6.10 -6.63 -18.66
N GLU A 195 -5.15 -7.57 -18.51
CA GLU A 195 -4.32 -8.07 -19.61
C GLU A 195 -5.16 -8.70 -20.74
N GLY A 196 -6.23 -9.43 -20.36
CA GLY A 196 -7.12 -10.13 -21.26
C GLY A 196 -8.21 -9.29 -21.94
N VAL A 197 -8.30 -7.99 -21.63
CA VAL A 197 -9.33 -7.09 -22.22
C VAL A 197 -8.79 -6.46 -23.50
N ALA A 198 -9.39 -6.81 -24.64
CA ALA A 198 -8.92 -6.38 -25.96
C ALA A 198 -9.13 -4.88 -26.21
N GLU A 199 -10.15 -4.29 -25.58
CA GLU A 199 -10.52 -2.87 -25.73
C GLU A 199 -9.55 -1.90 -25.05
N VAL A 200 -8.60 -2.40 -24.25
CA VAL A 200 -7.62 -1.57 -23.53
C VAL A 200 -6.31 -1.52 -24.30
N ASP A 201 -5.79 -0.32 -24.55
CA ASP A 201 -4.52 -0.11 -25.24
C ASP A 201 -3.34 -0.69 -24.44
N ASP A 202 -2.44 -1.41 -25.12
CA ASP A 202 -1.29 -2.07 -24.50
C ASP A 202 -0.35 -1.12 -23.76
N ARG A 203 -0.27 0.15 -24.18
CA ARG A 203 0.51 1.18 -23.49
C ARG A 203 -0.08 1.46 -22.11
N ILE A 204 -1.41 1.51 -22.00
CA ILE A 204 -2.09 1.69 -20.70
C ILE A 204 -1.97 0.43 -19.85
N LYS A 205 -2.15 -0.76 -20.44
CA LYS A 205 -1.94 -2.04 -19.72
C LYS A 205 -0.57 -2.08 -19.03
N LYS A 206 0.49 -1.70 -19.75
CA LYS A 206 1.86 -1.61 -19.21
C LYS A 206 1.96 -0.60 -18.07
N THR A 207 1.37 0.58 -18.21
CA THR A 207 1.38 1.61 -17.16
C THR A 207 0.63 1.14 -15.90
N LEU A 208 -0.53 0.51 -16.05
CA LEU A 208 -1.32 -0.01 -14.93
C LEU A 208 -0.61 -1.18 -14.25
N ALA A 209 -0.02 -2.10 -15.01
CA ALA A 209 0.76 -3.21 -14.47
C ALA A 209 1.99 -2.71 -13.68
N ALA A 210 2.69 -1.68 -14.17
CA ALA A 210 3.80 -1.04 -13.45
C ALA A 210 3.37 -0.39 -12.13
N LYS A 211 2.10 0.02 -12.01
CA LYS A 211 1.48 0.50 -10.77
C LYS A 211 0.93 -0.61 -9.87
N GLY A 212 1.06 -1.88 -10.28
CA GLY A 212 0.50 -3.04 -9.58
C GLY A 212 -1.02 -3.21 -9.74
N ILE A 213 -1.63 -2.51 -10.70
CA ILE A 213 -3.07 -2.63 -11.01
C ILE A 213 -3.20 -3.69 -12.11
N THR A 214 -3.58 -4.91 -11.72
CA THR A 214 -3.68 -6.07 -12.62
C THR A 214 -5.12 -6.48 -12.95
N HIS A 215 -6.08 -6.09 -12.12
CA HIS A 215 -7.50 -6.46 -12.26
C HIS A 215 -8.39 -5.22 -12.16
N PHE A 216 -9.48 -5.21 -12.93
CA PHE A 216 -10.49 -4.16 -12.89
C PHE A 216 -11.35 -4.25 -11.64
N THR A 217 -11.63 -3.08 -11.05
CA THR A 217 -12.73 -2.95 -10.10
C THR A 217 -14.07 -2.92 -10.83
N LEU A 218 -15.15 -3.20 -10.11
CA LEU A 218 -16.50 -3.22 -10.69
C LEU A 218 -16.86 -1.93 -11.44
N ILE A 219 -16.48 -0.77 -10.89
CA ILE A 219 -16.74 0.52 -11.53
C ILE A 219 -15.91 0.70 -12.81
N GLN A 220 -14.68 0.20 -12.85
CA GLN A 220 -13.81 0.27 -14.02
C GLN A 220 -14.31 -0.66 -15.14
N GLU A 221 -14.66 -1.90 -14.80
CA GLU A 221 -15.19 -2.89 -15.74
C GLU A 221 -16.50 -2.40 -16.37
N GLN A 222 -17.46 -1.94 -15.55
CA GLN A 222 -18.77 -1.53 -16.04
C GLN A 222 -18.74 -0.19 -16.81
N SER A 223 -17.78 0.69 -16.54
CA SER A 223 -17.71 2.00 -17.21
C SER A 223 -16.90 1.98 -18.51
N LEU A 224 -15.97 1.04 -18.67
CA LEU A 224 -15.03 1.02 -19.79
C LEU A 224 -15.74 1.09 -21.15
N LYS A 225 -16.57 0.10 -21.45
CA LYS A 225 -17.25 -0.01 -22.75
C LYS A 225 -18.23 1.14 -23.02
N PRO A 226 -19.15 1.51 -22.09
CA PRO A 226 -20.01 2.67 -22.29
C PRO A 226 -19.25 3.98 -22.58
N ILE A 227 -18.12 4.21 -21.90
CA ILE A 227 -17.35 5.45 -22.12
C ILE A 227 -16.69 5.44 -23.50
N LEU A 228 -16.09 4.32 -23.92
CA LEU A 228 -15.54 4.16 -25.26
C LEU A 228 -16.61 4.40 -26.34
N GLU A 229 -17.80 3.85 -26.16
CA GLU A 229 -18.97 4.04 -27.05
C GLU A 229 -19.52 5.49 -27.07
N GLY A 230 -19.04 6.38 -26.20
CA GLY A 230 -19.48 7.78 -26.16
C GLY A 230 -20.75 8.03 -25.36
N LYS A 231 -21.20 7.07 -24.54
CA LYS A 231 -22.37 7.24 -23.68
C LYS A 231 -22.04 8.04 -22.43
N ASP A 232 -22.99 8.86 -22.00
CA ASP A 232 -22.90 9.54 -20.70
C ASP A 232 -22.99 8.54 -19.56
N ILE A 233 -22.38 8.88 -18.42
CA ILE A 233 -22.30 7.99 -17.26
C ILE A 233 -22.75 8.71 -16.00
N ILE A 234 -23.58 8.03 -15.21
CA ILE A 234 -23.76 8.33 -13.79
C ILE A 234 -23.18 7.15 -13.00
N GLY A 235 -21.95 7.32 -12.51
CA GLY A 235 -21.24 6.32 -11.74
C GLY A 235 -21.39 6.55 -10.25
N ARG A 236 -22.18 5.69 -9.58
CA ARG A 236 -22.25 5.64 -8.13
C ARG A 236 -21.24 4.66 -7.58
N SER A 237 -20.24 5.15 -6.85
CA SER A 237 -19.23 4.28 -6.25
C SER A 237 -18.58 4.91 -5.02
N ARG A 238 -18.13 4.06 -4.10
CA ARG A 238 -17.42 4.49 -2.88
C ARG A 238 -16.07 5.10 -3.23
N THR A 239 -15.54 5.95 -2.35
CA THR A 239 -14.16 6.44 -2.47
C THR A 239 -13.17 5.27 -2.42
N GLY A 240 -12.07 5.36 -3.17
CA GLY A 240 -11.04 4.31 -3.20
C GLY A 240 -11.38 3.07 -4.04
N THR A 241 -12.43 3.10 -4.87
CA THR A 241 -12.82 2.02 -5.80
C THR A 241 -12.15 2.11 -7.16
N GLY A 242 -11.19 3.03 -7.35
CA GLY A 242 -10.49 3.20 -8.63
C GLY A 242 -11.25 4.02 -9.68
N LYS A 243 -12.19 4.88 -9.27
CA LYS A 243 -12.95 5.80 -10.13
C LYS A 243 -12.09 6.58 -11.12
N THR A 244 -10.95 7.10 -10.66
CA THR A 244 -10.08 7.93 -11.50
C THR A 244 -9.62 7.14 -12.73
N VAL A 245 -9.13 5.91 -12.56
CA VAL A 245 -8.76 5.05 -13.69
C VAL A 245 -9.99 4.71 -14.56
N ALA A 246 -11.17 4.54 -13.95
CA ALA A 246 -12.40 4.18 -14.64
C ALA A 246 -12.82 5.18 -15.74
N PHE A 247 -12.64 6.49 -15.50
CA PHE A 247 -12.91 7.51 -16.52
C PHE A 247 -11.67 7.92 -17.32
N THR A 248 -10.49 7.95 -16.73
CA THR A 248 -9.29 8.44 -17.42
C THR A 248 -8.79 7.49 -18.50
N LEU A 249 -8.80 6.18 -18.25
CA LEU A 249 -8.37 5.16 -19.22
C LEU A 249 -9.10 5.29 -20.56
N PRO A 250 -10.44 5.20 -20.62
CA PRO A 250 -11.13 5.26 -21.91
C PRO A 250 -11.03 6.65 -22.55
N LEU A 251 -10.99 7.73 -21.77
CA LEU A 251 -10.84 9.09 -22.30
C LEU A 251 -9.48 9.30 -22.98
N LEU A 252 -8.39 8.78 -22.40
CA LEU A 252 -7.06 8.89 -23.00
C LEU A 252 -6.96 8.16 -24.34
N GLN A 253 -7.59 6.98 -24.47
CA GLN A 253 -7.65 6.25 -25.73
C GLN A 253 -8.39 7.05 -26.80
N LYS A 254 -9.57 7.58 -26.48
CA LYS A 254 -10.36 8.41 -27.42
C LYS A 254 -9.60 9.65 -27.88
N LEU A 255 -8.83 10.28 -27.00
CA LEU A 255 -8.03 11.47 -27.36
C LEU A 255 -6.84 11.17 -28.28
N ASP A 256 -6.29 9.95 -28.24
CA ASP A 256 -5.19 9.50 -29.09
C ASP A 256 -5.67 9.11 -30.50
N GLU A 257 -6.87 8.54 -30.60
CA GLU A 257 -7.50 8.13 -31.86
C GLU A 257 -7.93 9.32 -32.74
N ASP A 258 -8.05 10.52 -32.16
CA ASP A 258 -8.45 11.74 -32.85
C ASP A 258 -7.28 12.40 -33.62
N PRO A 259 -7.19 12.25 -34.96
CA PRO A 259 -6.09 12.75 -35.76
C PRO A 259 -6.11 14.27 -35.93
N SER A 260 -7.19 14.94 -35.51
CA SER A 260 -7.37 16.39 -35.63
C SER A 260 -6.62 17.18 -34.55
N ALA A 261 -6.07 16.50 -33.55
CA ALA A 261 -5.31 17.07 -32.45
C ALA A 261 -4.01 17.73 -32.92
N THR A 262 -4.09 18.98 -33.36
CA THR A 262 -2.89 19.77 -33.67
C THR A 262 -2.12 20.05 -32.38
N ARG A 263 -0.81 19.76 -32.35
CA ARG A 263 0.06 20.07 -31.19
C ARG A 263 0.45 21.56 -31.14
N GLN A 264 -0.47 22.43 -31.51
CA GLN A 264 -0.24 23.87 -31.54
C GLN A 264 -0.21 24.42 -30.11
N ARG A 265 0.62 25.45 -29.95
CA ARG A 265 0.73 26.21 -28.73
C ARG A 265 -0.54 27.02 -28.50
N GLY A 266 -1.07 26.99 -27.28
CA GLY A 266 -2.29 27.73 -26.92
C GLY A 266 -3.58 27.13 -27.49
N ARG A 267 -3.56 25.84 -27.86
CA ARG A 267 -4.78 25.08 -28.17
C ARG A 267 -5.69 24.99 -26.95
N ASP A 268 -6.99 24.99 -27.22
CA ASP A 268 -8.02 24.82 -26.20
C ASP A 268 -8.13 23.34 -25.80
N PRO A 269 -8.44 23.05 -24.52
CA PRO A 269 -8.56 21.68 -24.04
C PRO A 269 -9.75 20.93 -24.66
N ARG A 270 -9.62 19.60 -24.72
CA ARG A 270 -10.68 18.68 -25.16
C ARG A 270 -11.38 18.00 -23.99
N VAL A 271 -10.74 17.93 -22.83
CA VAL A 271 -11.30 17.31 -21.62
C VAL A 271 -11.28 18.28 -20.45
N LEU A 272 -12.41 18.38 -19.77
CA LEU A 272 -12.57 19.12 -18.52
C LEU A 272 -12.91 18.15 -17.39
N ILE A 273 -12.16 18.21 -16.29
CA ILE A 273 -12.42 17.41 -15.09
C ILE A 273 -12.52 18.34 -13.89
N LEU A 274 -13.70 18.39 -13.28
CA LEU A 274 -13.94 19.17 -12.07
C LEU A 274 -13.87 18.28 -10.84
N CYS A 275 -13.11 18.73 -9.85
CA CYS A 275 -12.98 18.07 -8.54
C CYS A 275 -13.28 19.09 -7.42
N PRO A 276 -13.92 18.69 -6.30
CA PRO A 276 -14.26 19.59 -5.19
C PRO A 276 -13.05 20.20 -4.49
N THR A 277 -11.95 19.45 -4.35
CA THR A 277 -10.78 19.89 -3.60
C THR A 277 -9.52 19.95 -4.44
N ARG A 278 -8.55 20.75 -3.98
CA ARG A 278 -7.26 20.92 -4.63
C ARG A 278 -6.45 19.63 -4.58
N GLU A 279 -6.55 18.95 -3.45
CA GLU A 279 -5.87 17.69 -3.17
C GLU A 279 -6.36 16.57 -4.10
N LEU A 280 -7.67 16.48 -4.34
CA LEU A 280 -8.24 15.55 -5.32
C LEU A 280 -7.84 15.93 -6.75
N ALA A 281 -7.95 17.21 -7.13
CA ALA A 281 -7.56 17.68 -8.46
C ALA A 281 -6.09 17.33 -8.80
N LYS A 282 -5.17 17.50 -7.84
CA LYS A 282 -3.75 17.10 -7.99
C LYS A 282 -3.58 15.59 -8.12
N GLN A 283 -4.37 14.80 -7.40
CA GLN A 283 -4.32 13.33 -7.50
C GLN A 283 -4.79 12.86 -8.87
N VAL A 284 -5.92 13.40 -9.32
CA VAL A 284 -6.45 13.10 -10.65
C VAL A 284 -5.46 13.52 -11.74
N GLU A 285 -4.85 14.71 -11.64
CA GLU A 285 -3.82 15.14 -12.58
C GLU A 285 -2.58 14.23 -12.57
N ALA A 286 -2.07 13.84 -11.39
CA ALA A 286 -0.93 12.93 -11.29
C ALA A 286 -1.24 11.58 -11.94
N GLU A 287 -2.42 11.01 -11.65
CA GLU A 287 -2.86 9.75 -12.23
C GLU A 287 -2.98 9.84 -13.75
N ILE A 288 -3.54 10.95 -14.26
CA ILE A 288 -3.63 11.22 -15.70
C ILE A 288 -2.25 11.36 -16.31
N ASN A 289 -1.33 12.14 -15.72
CA ASN A 289 0.01 12.36 -16.27
C ASN A 289 0.76 11.04 -16.48
N ASP A 290 0.67 10.11 -15.52
CA ASP A 290 1.30 8.80 -15.61
C ASP A 290 0.75 8.00 -16.80
N MET A 291 -0.57 7.99 -16.98
CA MET A 291 -1.24 7.26 -18.07
C MET A 291 -1.20 8.00 -19.41
N SER A 292 -1.06 9.32 -19.44
CA SER A 292 -1.10 10.17 -20.64
C SER A 292 0.26 10.31 -21.31
N THR A 293 1.35 10.02 -20.58
CA THR A 293 2.73 10.10 -21.08
C THR A 293 2.97 9.29 -22.37
N PRO A 294 2.50 8.03 -22.50
CA PRO A 294 2.63 7.25 -23.74
C PRO A 294 1.92 7.88 -24.95
N PHE A 295 0.88 8.68 -24.71
CA PHE A 295 0.07 9.38 -25.72
C PHE A 295 0.57 10.80 -26.01
N ARG A 296 1.55 11.29 -25.24
CA ARG A 296 2.08 12.67 -25.32
C ARG A 296 1.01 13.75 -25.11
N LEU A 297 -0.06 13.42 -24.39
CA LEU A 297 -1.13 14.35 -24.02
C LEU A 297 -0.69 15.20 -22.83
N GLN A 298 -1.03 16.49 -22.87
CA GLN A 298 -0.69 17.46 -21.84
C GLN A 298 -1.88 17.68 -20.92
N THR A 299 -1.66 17.53 -19.61
CA THR A 299 -2.64 17.84 -18.56
C THR A 299 -2.06 18.85 -17.57
N HIS A 300 -2.93 19.67 -16.98
CA HIS A 300 -2.54 20.53 -15.86
C HIS A 300 -3.72 20.73 -14.90
N CYS A 301 -3.44 20.81 -13.60
CA CYS A 301 -4.45 21.09 -12.58
C CYS A 301 -4.56 22.58 -12.22
N PHE A 302 -5.78 23.06 -12.01
CA PHE A 302 -6.12 24.46 -11.75
C PHE A 302 -6.92 24.58 -10.46
N TYR A 303 -6.32 25.22 -9.47
CA TYR A 303 -6.94 25.37 -8.15
C TYR A 303 -6.55 26.67 -7.45
N GLY A 304 -7.39 27.10 -6.50
CA GLY A 304 -7.19 28.32 -5.71
C GLY A 304 -5.92 28.32 -4.85
N GLY A 305 -5.51 29.48 -4.32
CA GLY A 305 -4.38 29.57 -3.37
C GLY A 305 -2.97 29.38 -3.97
N SER A 306 -2.87 29.03 -5.25
CA SER A 306 -1.63 29.11 -6.03
C SER A 306 -1.66 30.31 -7.00
N ALA A 307 -0.48 30.79 -7.39
CA ALA A 307 -0.33 31.99 -8.22
C ALA A 307 -0.89 31.78 -9.64
N TYR A 308 -1.51 32.82 -10.20
CA TYR A 308 -2.09 32.80 -11.55
C TYR A 308 -1.04 32.64 -12.65
N GLY A 309 0.14 33.25 -12.51
CA GLY A 309 1.17 33.29 -13.57
C GLY A 309 1.56 31.92 -14.12
N PRO A 310 1.96 30.95 -13.28
CA PRO A 310 2.26 29.59 -13.71
C PRO A 310 1.09 28.90 -14.42
N GLN A 311 -0.13 29.03 -13.89
CA GLN A 311 -1.34 28.44 -14.48
C GLN A 311 -1.67 29.04 -15.85
N ALA A 312 -1.61 30.36 -15.99
CA ALA A 312 -1.81 31.05 -17.26
C ALA A 312 -0.72 30.68 -18.28
N ASN A 313 0.52 30.45 -17.82
CA ASN A 313 1.61 29.99 -18.69
C ASN A 313 1.38 28.56 -19.18
N ALA A 314 0.83 27.66 -18.35
CA ALA A 314 0.46 26.31 -18.75
C ALA A 314 -0.60 26.34 -19.86
N LEU A 315 -1.65 27.15 -19.70
CA LEU A 315 -2.69 27.35 -20.73
C LEU A 315 -2.10 27.88 -22.05
N ARG A 316 -1.19 28.87 -21.97
CA ARG A 316 -0.45 29.37 -23.15
C ARG A 316 0.46 28.32 -23.79
N GLY A 317 0.80 27.23 -23.10
CA GLY A 317 1.50 26.09 -23.68
C GLY A 317 0.61 25.24 -24.59
N GLY A 318 -0.70 25.28 -24.38
CA GLY A 318 -1.68 24.38 -24.98
C GLY A 318 -1.82 23.10 -24.15
N LEU A 319 -3.05 22.76 -23.77
CA LEU A 319 -3.36 21.58 -22.96
C LEU A 319 -4.42 20.73 -23.67
N ASP A 320 -4.39 19.42 -23.45
CA ASP A 320 -5.43 18.51 -23.91
C ASP A 320 -6.49 18.28 -22.83
N ILE A 321 -6.03 18.24 -21.57
CA ILE A 321 -6.85 17.91 -20.40
C ILE A 321 -6.68 19.01 -19.35
N VAL A 322 -7.79 19.55 -18.86
CA VAL A 322 -7.85 20.48 -17.73
C VAL A 322 -8.48 19.78 -16.55
N VAL A 323 -7.77 19.73 -15.43
CA VAL A 323 -8.30 19.26 -14.14
C VAL A 323 -8.42 20.46 -13.22
N GLY A 324 -9.47 20.62 -12.43
CA GLY A 324 -9.49 21.78 -11.52
C GLY A 324 -10.65 21.86 -10.55
N THR A 325 -10.52 22.79 -9.61
CA THR A 325 -11.60 23.17 -8.69
C THR A 325 -12.51 24.21 -9.35
N PRO A 326 -13.85 24.11 -9.23
CA PRO A 326 -14.80 24.98 -9.93
C PRO A 326 -14.46 26.47 -9.89
N GLY A 327 -14.29 27.04 -8.69
CA GLY A 327 -14.00 28.48 -8.56
C GLY A 327 -12.76 28.96 -9.33
N ARG A 328 -11.66 28.18 -9.37
CA ARG A 328 -10.46 28.58 -10.15
C ARG A 328 -10.67 28.41 -11.65
N VAL A 329 -11.38 27.37 -12.07
CA VAL A 329 -11.71 27.17 -13.50
C VAL A 329 -12.58 28.33 -13.98
N MET A 330 -13.60 28.69 -13.21
CA MET A 330 -14.47 29.84 -13.48
C MET A 330 -13.69 31.17 -13.53
N ASP A 331 -12.76 31.41 -12.59
CA ASP A 331 -11.89 32.59 -12.61
C ASP A 331 -11.08 32.69 -13.92
N LEU A 332 -10.56 31.57 -14.44
CA LEU A 332 -9.75 31.54 -15.66
C LEU A 332 -10.60 31.75 -16.92
N ILE A 333 -11.84 31.24 -16.92
CA ILE A 333 -12.82 31.51 -17.98
C ILE A 333 -13.17 33.01 -18.01
N ASN A 334 -13.50 33.58 -16.84
CA ASN A 334 -13.86 34.99 -16.72
C ASN A 334 -12.74 35.95 -17.13
N ARG A 335 -11.47 35.54 -16.96
CA ARG A 335 -10.28 36.28 -17.42
C ARG A 335 -10.01 36.14 -18.92
N GLY A 336 -10.66 35.19 -19.59
CA GLY A 336 -10.37 34.81 -20.98
C GLY A 336 -9.07 34.02 -21.15
N ASP A 337 -8.47 33.53 -20.06
CA ASP A 337 -7.26 32.70 -20.10
C ASP A 337 -7.58 31.25 -20.52
N LEU A 338 -8.78 30.76 -20.16
CA LEU A 338 -9.29 29.43 -20.49
C LEU A 338 -10.54 29.52 -21.36
N ARG A 339 -10.56 28.80 -22.47
CA ARG A 339 -11.72 28.65 -23.36
C ARG A 339 -12.15 27.18 -23.38
N LEU A 340 -13.46 26.94 -23.34
CA LEU A 340 -14.03 25.59 -23.27
C LEU A 340 -14.76 25.16 -24.56
N GLN A 341 -14.60 25.92 -25.65
CA GLN A 341 -15.37 25.71 -26.89
C GLN A 341 -15.12 24.34 -27.55
N ASN A 342 -13.98 23.72 -27.30
CA ASN A 342 -13.58 22.45 -27.89
C ASN A 342 -13.68 21.26 -26.92
N ILE A 343 -14.38 21.43 -25.79
CA ILE A 343 -14.59 20.33 -24.85
C ILE A 343 -15.43 19.24 -25.51
N GLN A 344 -14.85 18.05 -25.62
CA GLN A 344 -15.48 16.83 -26.11
C GLN A 344 -15.92 15.92 -24.95
N HIS A 345 -15.25 16.05 -23.79
CA HIS A 345 -15.54 15.24 -22.62
C HIS A 345 -15.50 16.09 -21.34
N ALA A 346 -16.54 16.00 -20.51
CA ALA A 346 -16.61 16.66 -19.22
C ALA A 346 -16.82 15.64 -18.09
N VAL A 347 -16.07 15.77 -17.01
CA VAL A 347 -16.14 14.88 -15.84
C VAL A 347 -16.42 15.67 -14.58
N LEU A 348 -17.42 15.24 -13.80
CA LEU A 348 -17.64 15.69 -12.43
C LEU A 348 -17.23 14.55 -11.47
N ASP A 349 -16.13 14.70 -10.74
CA ASP A 349 -15.73 13.73 -9.71
C ASP A 349 -16.10 14.27 -8.32
N GLU A 350 -16.72 13.41 -7.50
CA GLU A 350 -17.29 13.77 -6.19
C GLU A 350 -18.31 14.93 -6.32
N ALA A 351 -19.32 14.76 -7.18
CA ALA A 351 -20.33 15.78 -7.45
C ALA A 351 -21.11 16.22 -6.19
N ASP A 352 -21.57 15.27 -5.38
CA ASP A 352 -22.14 15.49 -4.05
C ASP A 352 -21.27 16.41 -3.17
N GLU A 353 -19.95 16.28 -3.24
CA GLU A 353 -19.04 17.13 -2.48
C GLU A 353 -18.94 18.54 -3.04
N MET A 354 -19.03 18.73 -4.36
CA MET A 354 -19.09 20.07 -4.96
C MET A 354 -20.32 20.85 -4.48
N LEU A 355 -21.47 20.19 -4.29
CA LEU A 355 -22.65 20.78 -3.66
C LEU A 355 -22.37 21.19 -2.21
N ASN A 356 -21.81 20.27 -1.42
CA ASN A 356 -21.52 20.50 0.00
C ASN A 356 -20.54 21.67 0.22
N MET A 357 -19.68 21.94 -0.76
CA MET A 357 -18.73 23.05 -0.73
C MET A 357 -19.31 24.37 -1.28
N GLY A 358 -20.55 24.37 -1.76
CA GLY A 358 -21.21 25.55 -2.32
C GLY A 358 -20.79 25.89 -3.75
N PHE A 359 -20.24 24.92 -4.51
CA PHE A 359 -19.80 25.13 -5.90
C PHE A 359 -20.91 24.91 -6.94
N ALA A 360 -22.17 24.75 -6.53
CA ALA A 360 -23.28 24.46 -7.43
C ALA A 360 -23.38 25.48 -8.57
N GLU A 361 -23.41 26.77 -8.24
CA GLU A 361 -23.51 27.86 -9.23
C GLU A 361 -22.26 27.92 -10.14
N ASP A 362 -21.07 27.72 -9.57
CA ASP A 362 -19.82 27.71 -10.34
C ASP A 362 -19.82 26.58 -11.38
N VAL A 363 -20.23 25.37 -10.98
CA VAL A 363 -20.30 24.19 -11.88
C VAL A 363 -21.32 24.44 -12.99
N GLU A 364 -22.53 24.91 -12.65
CA GLU A 364 -23.56 25.21 -13.65
C GLU A 364 -23.08 26.29 -14.65
N THR A 365 -22.38 27.31 -14.17
CA THR A 365 -21.82 28.35 -15.03
C THR A 365 -20.75 27.78 -15.95
N ILE A 366 -19.85 26.94 -15.44
CA ILE A 366 -18.81 26.28 -16.25
C ILE A 366 -19.43 25.41 -17.34
N PHE A 367 -20.46 24.63 -17.01
CA PHE A 367 -21.16 23.79 -17.98
C PHE A 367 -21.90 24.61 -19.05
N GLY A 368 -22.38 25.81 -18.70
CA GLY A 368 -22.94 26.75 -19.67
C GLY A 368 -21.93 27.38 -20.64
N ASN A 369 -20.62 27.12 -20.50
CA ASN A 369 -19.57 27.69 -21.36
C ASN A 369 -19.11 26.75 -22.49
N PHE A 370 -19.71 25.57 -22.65
CA PHE A 370 -19.45 24.66 -23.76
C PHE A 370 -20.72 23.95 -24.22
N ASP A 371 -20.68 23.34 -25.40
CA ASP A 371 -21.82 22.64 -25.99
C ASP A 371 -21.95 21.23 -25.40
N THR A 372 -22.79 21.10 -24.37
CA THR A 372 -23.05 19.83 -23.67
C THR A 372 -23.77 18.80 -24.52
N ASP A 373 -24.48 19.20 -25.59
CA ASP A 373 -25.17 18.25 -26.47
C ASP A 373 -24.19 17.48 -27.37
N SER A 374 -23.03 18.09 -27.63
CA SER A 374 -21.94 17.49 -28.42
C SER A 374 -20.85 16.82 -27.58
N ALA A 375 -20.84 17.07 -26.27
CA ALA A 375 -19.83 16.58 -25.35
C ALA A 375 -20.35 15.39 -24.54
N GLN A 376 -19.51 14.38 -24.32
CA GLN A 376 -19.82 13.27 -23.43
C GLN A 376 -19.61 13.69 -21.98
N VAL A 377 -20.62 13.51 -21.14
CA VAL A 377 -20.61 13.91 -19.72
C VAL A 377 -20.57 12.70 -18.80
N LEU A 378 -19.56 12.66 -17.94
CA LEU A 378 -19.35 11.59 -16.96
C LEU A 378 -19.46 12.16 -15.54
N MET A 379 -20.41 11.65 -14.75
CA MET A 379 -20.63 12.09 -13.39
C MET A 379 -20.36 10.96 -12.40
N PHE A 380 -19.45 11.18 -11.46
CA PHE A 380 -19.11 10.24 -10.41
C PHE A 380 -19.41 10.82 -9.04
N SER A 381 -20.15 10.08 -8.22
CA SER A 381 -20.57 10.55 -6.91
C SER A 381 -20.80 9.38 -5.95
N ALA A 382 -20.58 9.58 -4.65
CA ALA A 382 -20.88 8.54 -3.67
C ALA A 382 -22.39 8.54 -3.37
N THR A 383 -23.00 9.72 -3.35
CA THR A 383 -24.44 9.91 -3.12
C THR A 383 -25.13 10.65 -4.26
N THR A 384 -26.46 10.71 -4.20
CA THR A 384 -27.29 11.33 -5.24
C THR A 384 -28.28 12.29 -4.59
N PRO A 385 -27.81 13.40 -4.01
CA PRO A 385 -28.70 14.46 -3.53
C PRO A 385 -29.46 15.08 -4.70
N ASP A 386 -30.52 15.85 -4.42
CA ASP A 386 -31.43 16.33 -5.46
C ASP A 386 -30.74 17.22 -6.50
N TRP A 387 -29.76 18.04 -6.10
CA TRP A 387 -28.95 18.81 -7.04
C TRP A 387 -28.11 17.92 -7.98
N VAL A 388 -27.56 16.80 -7.49
CA VAL A 388 -26.82 15.85 -8.36
C VAL A 388 -27.78 15.21 -9.38
N LYS A 389 -29.03 14.92 -8.99
CA LYS A 389 -30.06 14.45 -9.93
C LYS A 389 -30.44 15.51 -10.94
N GLU A 390 -30.59 16.76 -10.50
CA GLU A 390 -30.94 17.89 -11.36
C GLU A 390 -29.86 18.15 -12.40
N ILE A 391 -28.60 18.27 -11.97
CA ILE A 391 -27.48 18.56 -12.87
C ILE A 391 -27.25 17.43 -13.86
N SER A 392 -27.41 16.17 -13.41
CA SER A 392 -27.39 15.01 -14.30
C SER A 392 -28.51 15.07 -15.32
N SER A 393 -29.76 15.30 -14.90
CA SER A 393 -30.88 15.39 -15.84
C SER A 393 -30.76 16.55 -16.83
N ARG A 394 -30.02 17.61 -16.47
CA ARG A 394 -29.86 18.81 -17.31
C ARG A 394 -28.75 18.67 -18.34
N TYR A 395 -27.63 18.05 -17.99
CA TYR A 395 -26.41 18.04 -18.80
C TYR A 395 -25.99 16.66 -19.30
N THR A 396 -26.79 15.61 -19.10
CA THR A 396 -26.54 14.29 -19.67
C THR A 396 -27.68 13.85 -20.58
N ASP A 397 -27.38 13.10 -21.65
CA ASP A 397 -28.37 12.44 -22.51
C ASP A 397 -28.37 10.92 -22.30
N LYS A 398 -29.49 10.38 -21.81
CA LYS A 398 -29.73 8.95 -21.55
C LYS A 398 -28.51 8.25 -20.91
N PRO A 399 -28.03 8.74 -19.77
CA PRO A 399 -26.80 8.23 -19.18
C PRO A 399 -26.95 6.78 -18.71
N VAL A 400 -25.87 6.01 -18.84
CA VAL A 400 -25.78 4.69 -18.25
C VAL A 400 -25.54 4.85 -16.75
N SER A 401 -26.50 4.39 -15.94
CA SER A 401 -26.38 4.35 -14.48
C SER A 401 -25.56 3.13 -14.07
N ILE A 402 -24.43 3.35 -13.42
CA ILE A 402 -23.57 2.29 -12.89
C ILE A 402 -23.60 2.39 -11.36
N ASP A 403 -24.13 1.39 -10.67
CA ASP A 403 -24.11 1.33 -9.21
C ASP A 403 -23.13 0.25 -8.72
N ALA A 404 -21.92 0.69 -8.40
CA ALA A 404 -20.87 -0.16 -7.85
C ALA A 404 -20.87 -0.19 -6.31
N VAL A 405 -21.89 0.36 -5.64
CA VAL A 405 -22.07 0.27 -4.18
C VAL A 405 -22.77 -1.04 -3.79
N GLY A 406 -23.48 -1.69 -4.73
CA GLY A 406 -24.18 -2.96 -4.58
C GLY A 406 -25.54 -2.84 -3.87
N ASN A 407 -26.36 -3.89 -3.93
CA ASN A 407 -27.70 -3.96 -3.29
C ASN A 407 -27.67 -3.97 -1.75
N SER A 408 -26.50 -3.86 -1.12
CA SER A 408 -26.37 -3.67 0.31
C SER A 408 -26.82 -2.25 0.65
N GLN A 409 -27.85 -2.12 1.50
CA GLN A 409 -28.31 -0.82 2.00
C GLN A 409 -27.20 -0.03 2.73
N THR A 410 -26.09 -0.69 3.09
CA THR A 410 -25.00 -0.08 3.84
C THR A 410 -23.99 0.60 2.90
N ARG A 411 -23.92 1.94 2.95
CA ARG A 411 -22.98 2.76 2.16
C ARG A 411 -21.51 2.64 2.59
N LEU A 412 -21.22 1.87 3.65
CA LEU A 412 -19.89 1.77 4.29
C LEU A 412 -18.96 0.77 3.61
N ALA A 413 -17.66 1.01 3.73
CA ALA A 413 -16.65 0.05 3.29
C ALA A 413 -16.69 -1.21 4.15
N THR A 414 -16.75 -2.39 3.53
CA THR A 414 -16.81 -3.70 4.21
C THR A 414 -15.53 -4.04 4.97
N THR A 415 -14.43 -3.39 4.63
CA THR A 415 -13.10 -3.57 5.22
C THR A 415 -12.87 -2.76 6.50
N VAL A 416 -13.82 -1.89 6.87
CA VAL A 416 -13.68 -0.98 8.02
C VAL A 416 -14.51 -1.50 9.20
N ASN A 417 -13.86 -1.72 10.35
CA ASN A 417 -14.55 -1.96 11.60
C ASN A 417 -15.02 -0.63 12.21
N HIS A 418 -16.30 -0.51 12.51
CA HIS A 418 -16.90 0.73 13.03
C HIS A 418 -17.24 0.60 14.52
N VAL A 419 -16.47 1.30 15.35
CA VAL A 419 -16.59 1.27 16.81
C VAL A 419 -17.14 2.59 17.31
N SER A 420 -18.03 2.58 18.31
CA SER A 420 -18.49 3.78 19.01
C SER A 420 -18.11 3.72 20.48
N ILE A 421 -17.57 4.82 21.01
CA ILE A 421 -17.15 4.95 22.41
C ILE A 421 -17.78 6.18 23.03
N GLU A 422 -18.46 5.98 24.15
CA GLU A 422 -19.06 7.05 24.93
C GLU A 422 -18.03 7.69 25.86
N VAL A 423 -17.87 9.01 25.76
CA VAL A 423 -16.89 9.79 26.49
C VAL A 423 -17.43 11.19 26.74
N ASP A 424 -17.29 11.67 27.97
CA ASP A 424 -17.62 13.05 28.29
C ASP A 424 -16.76 14.02 27.48
N ARG A 425 -17.37 15.13 27.07
CA ARG A 425 -16.79 16.09 26.12
C ARG A 425 -15.38 16.53 26.52
N ASP A 426 -15.19 16.82 27.80
CA ASP A 426 -13.93 17.35 28.34
C ASP A 426 -12.83 16.28 28.43
N LEU A 427 -13.20 15.00 28.39
CA LEU A 427 -12.26 13.86 28.48
C LEU A 427 -11.86 13.30 27.13
N LYS A 428 -12.56 13.65 26.04
CA LYS A 428 -12.29 13.14 24.68
C LYS A 428 -10.83 13.33 24.25
N ALA A 429 -10.26 14.50 24.53
CA ALA A 429 -8.87 14.79 24.18
C ALA A 429 -7.88 13.89 24.93
N GLY A 430 -8.16 13.61 26.21
CA GLY A 430 -7.26 12.84 27.07
C GLY A 430 -7.13 11.36 26.71
N ILE A 431 -8.10 10.80 25.98
CA ILE A 431 -8.09 9.39 25.59
C ILE A 431 -7.56 9.14 24.18
N LEU A 432 -7.22 10.20 23.41
CA LEU A 432 -6.83 10.04 22.01
C LEU A 432 -5.55 9.22 21.86
N GLU A 433 -4.54 9.47 22.71
CA GLU A 433 -3.30 8.68 22.72
C GLU A 433 -3.56 7.22 23.06
N ASP A 434 -4.42 6.95 24.04
CA ASP A 434 -4.79 5.59 24.44
C ASP A 434 -5.46 4.83 23.29
N LEU A 435 -6.35 5.50 22.54
CA LEU A 435 -7.00 4.93 21.36
C LEU A 435 -5.99 4.64 20.26
N ILE A 436 -5.03 5.53 20.03
CA ILE A 436 -3.98 5.32 19.02
C ILE A 436 -3.05 4.18 19.42
N ALA A 437 -2.70 4.07 20.70
CA ALA A 437 -1.88 2.98 21.20
C ALA A 437 -2.59 1.63 20.95
N VAL A 438 -3.86 1.52 21.35
CA VAL A 438 -4.60 0.25 21.30
C VAL A 438 -5.04 -0.12 19.88
N HIS A 439 -5.58 0.83 19.11
CA HIS A 439 -6.17 0.56 17.80
C HIS A 439 -5.24 0.90 16.63
N GLY A 440 -4.27 1.80 16.82
CA GLY A 440 -3.36 2.25 15.77
C GLY A 440 -2.22 1.29 15.47
N LYS A 441 -1.91 0.34 16.37
CA LYS A 441 -0.87 -0.70 16.17
C LYS A 441 0.50 -0.16 15.73
N GLY A 442 0.87 1.04 16.19
CA GLY A 442 2.12 1.71 15.78
C GLY A 442 2.09 2.35 14.38
N SER A 443 0.96 2.26 13.67
CA SER A 443 0.76 2.85 12.34
C SER A 443 0.14 4.25 12.41
N ARG A 444 -0.21 4.80 11.25
CA ARG A 444 -0.76 6.16 11.10
C ARG A 444 -2.23 6.23 11.46
N ALA A 445 -2.59 7.34 12.10
CA ALA A 445 -3.97 7.64 12.46
C ALA A 445 -4.41 9.03 11.95
N ILE A 446 -5.70 9.15 11.63
CA ILE A 446 -6.33 10.45 11.34
C ILE A 446 -7.36 10.74 12.41
N VAL A 447 -7.30 11.93 13.00
CA VAL A 447 -8.23 12.42 14.01
C VAL A 447 -9.05 13.56 13.41
N PHE A 448 -10.36 13.35 13.25
CA PHE A 448 -11.28 14.35 12.74
C PHE A 448 -11.85 15.21 13.86
N ALA A 449 -11.61 16.51 13.76
CA ALA A 449 -12.14 17.55 14.63
C ALA A 449 -13.09 18.46 13.85
N GLN A 450 -14.03 19.11 14.54
CA GLN A 450 -15.06 19.94 13.88
C GLN A 450 -14.51 21.30 13.45
N THR A 451 -13.60 21.88 14.24
CA THR A 451 -13.12 23.25 14.01
C THR A 451 -11.61 23.31 13.85
N LYS A 452 -11.13 24.34 13.14
CA LYS A 452 -9.70 24.65 13.01
C LYS A 452 -9.01 24.88 14.36
N ALA A 453 -9.67 25.61 15.26
CA ALA A 453 -9.15 25.90 16.59
C ALA A 453 -9.01 24.63 17.43
N GLU A 454 -9.96 23.69 17.29
CA GLU A 454 -9.88 22.38 17.93
C GLU A 454 -8.73 21.54 17.36
N CYS A 455 -8.48 21.58 16.04
CA CYS A 455 -7.32 20.90 15.44
C CYS A 455 -5.99 21.38 16.06
N ASP A 456 -5.80 22.69 16.14
CA ASP A 456 -4.58 23.30 16.72
C ASP A 456 -4.44 22.96 18.21
N HIS A 457 -5.54 23.07 18.95
CA HIS A 457 -5.58 22.77 20.37
C HIS A 457 -5.25 21.30 20.67
N LEU A 458 -5.86 20.36 19.95
CA LEU A 458 -5.62 18.92 20.12
C LEU A 458 -4.18 18.55 19.79
N THR A 459 -3.64 19.07 18.69
CA THR A 459 -2.25 18.81 18.31
C THR A 459 -1.28 19.23 19.42
N THR A 460 -1.58 20.33 20.13
CA THR A 460 -0.71 20.86 21.19
C THR A 460 -0.91 20.18 22.54
N SER A 461 -2.14 19.75 22.87
CA SER A 461 -2.51 19.34 24.23
C SER A 461 -2.79 17.85 24.41
N ALA A 462 -3.28 17.18 23.36
CA ALA A 462 -3.74 15.80 23.44
C ALA A 462 -2.61 14.78 23.21
N PHE A 463 -1.58 15.15 22.44
CA PHE A 463 -0.49 14.26 22.08
C PHE A 463 0.82 14.69 22.74
N LYS A 464 1.32 13.87 23.66
CA LYS A 464 2.58 14.07 24.42
C LYS A 464 3.66 13.08 24.00
N SER A 465 3.27 11.83 23.76
CA SER A 465 4.15 10.73 23.39
C SER A 465 4.11 10.43 21.90
N VAL A 466 3.05 10.87 21.22
CA VAL A 466 2.85 10.65 19.78
C VAL A 466 3.06 11.94 18.99
N SER A 467 3.71 11.85 17.84
CA SER A 467 3.88 12.99 16.93
C SER A 467 2.60 13.29 16.15
N ALA A 468 2.09 14.52 16.28
CA ALA A 468 0.87 14.98 15.62
C ALA A 468 1.09 16.29 14.87
N GLN A 469 0.37 16.49 13.76
CA GLN A 469 0.28 17.79 13.07
C GLN A 469 -1.16 18.13 12.67
N PRO A 470 -1.53 19.43 12.66
CA PRO A 470 -2.85 19.87 12.23
C PRO A 470 -2.94 19.96 10.70
N LEU A 471 -4.16 19.80 10.19
CA LEU A 471 -4.53 20.07 8.80
C LEU A 471 -5.90 20.74 8.73
N HIS A 472 -5.95 22.03 8.42
CA HIS A 472 -7.20 22.79 8.30
C HIS A 472 -7.10 23.92 7.26
N GLY A 473 -8.20 24.67 7.07
CA GLY A 473 -8.35 25.68 6.00
C GLY A 473 -7.45 26.92 6.12
N ASP A 474 -7.13 27.36 7.35
CA ASP A 474 -6.25 28.53 7.58
C ASP A 474 -4.78 28.28 7.23
N MET A 475 -4.37 27.02 7.01
CA MET A 475 -3.00 26.72 6.60
C MET A 475 -2.75 27.13 5.15
N SER A 476 -1.60 27.75 4.90
CA SER A 476 -1.17 28.02 3.53
C SER A 476 -1.04 26.71 2.72
N GLN A 477 -1.30 26.77 1.41
CA GLN A 477 -1.23 25.57 0.56
C GLN A 477 0.14 24.88 0.63
N LYS A 478 1.22 25.66 0.69
CA LYS A 478 2.59 25.13 0.80
C LYS A 478 2.78 24.32 2.09
N LEU A 479 2.21 24.79 3.21
CA LEU A 479 2.26 24.06 4.48
C LEU A 479 1.41 22.80 4.43
N ARG A 480 0.20 22.86 3.84
CA ARG A 480 -0.67 21.69 3.65
C ARG A 480 0.01 20.60 2.83
N ASP A 481 0.58 20.97 1.68
CA ASP A 481 1.30 20.04 0.81
C ASP A 481 2.49 19.39 1.55
N THR A 482 3.20 20.17 2.36
CA THR A 482 4.33 19.67 3.17
C THR A 482 3.87 18.72 4.28
N CYS A 483 2.79 19.07 4.99
CA CYS A 483 2.19 18.25 6.06
C CYS A 483 1.72 16.90 5.51
N ILE A 484 0.98 16.89 4.40
CA ILE A 484 0.50 15.66 3.74
C ILE A 484 1.70 14.81 3.29
N LYS A 485 2.73 15.41 2.69
CA LYS A 485 3.94 14.69 2.28
C LYS A 485 4.67 14.07 3.48
N GLN A 486 4.79 14.81 4.57
CA GLN A 486 5.40 14.31 5.81
C GLN A 486 4.60 13.15 6.41
N PHE A 487 3.27 13.24 6.39
CA PHE A 487 2.39 12.16 6.87
C PHE A 487 2.50 10.90 5.99
N LYS A 488 2.51 11.06 4.66
CA LYS A 488 2.73 9.96 3.70
C LYS A 488 4.07 9.27 3.91
N ASN A 489 5.11 10.03 4.26
CA ASN A 489 6.47 9.54 4.46
C ASN A 489 6.77 9.12 5.92
N HIS A 490 5.74 8.84 6.72
CA HIS A 490 5.87 8.38 8.12
C HIS A 490 6.71 9.31 9.01
N LYS A 491 6.75 10.63 8.72
CA LYS A 491 7.50 11.60 9.54
C LYS A 491 6.79 11.97 10.83
N PHE A 492 5.47 11.78 10.89
CA PHE A 492 4.69 11.84 12.11
C PHE A 492 3.51 10.85 12.01
N GLN A 493 2.96 10.48 13.17
CA GLN A 493 2.00 9.37 13.26
C GLN A 493 0.54 9.81 13.15
N VAL A 494 0.21 11.01 13.65
CA VAL A 494 -1.19 11.46 13.78
C VAL A 494 -1.46 12.74 12.98
N LEU A 495 -2.44 12.68 12.10
CA LEU A 495 -2.95 13.84 11.38
C LEU A 495 -4.27 14.30 12.01
N VAL A 496 -4.29 15.50 12.60
CA VAL A 496 -5.52 16.09 13.16
C VAL A 496 -6.14 17.02 12.14
N ALA A 497 -7.32 16.69 11.61
CA ALA A 497 -7.87 17.39 10.45
C ALA A 497 -9.34 17.79 10.59
N THR A 498 -9.71 18.87 9.91
CA THR A 498 -11.12 19.17 9.61
C THR A 498 -11.57 18.48 8.32
N ASP A 499 -12.89 18.35 8.12
CA ASP A 499 -13.47 17.73 6.92
C ASP A 499 -12.93 18.30 5.62
N VAL A 500 -12.98 19.63 5.50
CA VAL A 500 -12.53 20.36 4.30
C VAL A 500 -11.04 20.11 4.03
N ALA A 501 -10.25 19.90 5.07
CA ALA A 501 -8.82 19.68 4.94
C ALA A 501 -8.45 18.25 4.54
N ALA A 502 -9.22 17.26 4.99
CA ALA A 502 -8.92 15.85 4.76
C ALA A 502 -9.62 15.23 3.54
N ARG A 503 -10.56 15.96 2.93
CA ARG A 503 -11.24 15.54 1.69
C ARG A 503 -10.26 15.49 0.53
N GLY A 504 -10.44 14.49 -0.34
CA GLY A 504 -9.52 14.26 -1.45
C GLY A 504 -8.09 13.93 -1.03
N LEU A 505 -7.82 13.51 0.22
CA LEU A 505 -6.52 12.95 0.59
C LEU A 505 -6.48 11.46 0.26
N ASP A 506 -5.67 11.10 -0.73
CA ASP A 506 -5.29 9.71 -0.96
C ASP A 506 -4.07 9.39 -0.09
N ILE A 507 -4.33 8.89 1.11
CA ILE A 507 -3.31 8.41 2.02
C ILE A 507 -3.61 6.93 2.26
N SER A 508 -2.80 6.06 1.67
CA SER A 508 -2.78 4.63 1.96
C SER A 508 -2.12 4.36 3.32
N GLY A 509 -2.39 3.20 3.91
CA GLY A 509 -1.76 2.78 5.17
C GLY A 509 -2.11 3.66 6.38
N VAL A 510 -3.38 4.06 6.48
CA VAL A 510 -3.99 4.60 7.71
C VAL A 510 -4.82 3.48 8.32
N ASP A 511 -4.47 3.02 9.51
CA ASP A 511 -5.14 1.89 10.17
C ASP A 511 -6.25 2.34 11.12
N LEU A 512 -6.17 3.58 11.58
CA LEU A 512 -7.12 4.16 12.53
C LEU A 512 -7.63 5.51 12.07
N VAL A 513 -8.95 5.65 12.06
CA VAL A 513 -9.63 6.95 11.99
C VAL A 513 -10.39 7.16 13.28
N VAL A 514 -10.16 8.28 13.96
CA VAL A 514 -10.93 8.71 15.13
C VAL A 514 -11.76 9.93 14.75
N GLN A 515 -13.07 9.89 15.01
CA GLN A 515 -13.95 11.04 14.85
C GLN A 515 -14.32 11.55 16.23
N LEU A 516 -13.90 12.77 16.60
CA LEU A 516 -14.14 13.30 17.95
C LEU A 516 -15.62 13.50 18.25
N ASN A 517 -16.41 13.80 17.22
CA ASN A 517 -17.84 14.05 17.36
C ASN A 517 -18.60 13.44 16.17
N PRO A 518 -19.85 13.01 16.39
CA PRO A 518 -20.71 12.58 15.31
C PRO A 518 -20.88 13.69 14.27
N PRO A 519 -20.69 13.41 12.96
CA PRO A 519 -21.00 14.38 11.91
C PRO A 519 -22.51 14.64 11.81
N PHE A 520 -22.86 15.76 11.19
CA PHE A 520 -24.25 16.18 11.02
C PHE A 520 -24.99 15.32 9.99
N ASP A 521 -24.27 14.85 8.97
CA ASP A 521 -24.79 14.06 7.87
C ASP A 521 -24.05 12.71 7.74
N THR A 522 -24.68 11.77 7.04
CA THR A 522 -24.16 10.42 6.84
C THR A 522 -23.03 10.36 5.82
N ASP A 523 -23.00 11.28 4.86
CA ASP A 523 -22.02 11.28 3.78
C ASP A 523 -20.64 11.67 4.32
N THR A 524 -20.58 12.69 5.18
CA THR A 524 -19.39 13.06 5.94
C THR A 524 -18.86 11.88 6.78
N PHE A 525 -19.73 11.10 7.43
CA PHE A 525 -19.30 9.91 8.17
C PHE A 525 -18.64 8.86 7.26
N VAL A 526 -19.26 8.57 6.12
CA VAL A 526 -18.73 7.62 5.12
C VAL A 526 -17.38 8.12 4.58
N HIS A 527 -17.25 9.41 4.29
CA HIS A 527 -16.01 10.01 3.78
C HIS A 527 -14.86 10.04 4.79
N ARG A 528 -15.17 10.26 6.07
CA ARG A 528 -14.17 10.18 7.16
C ARG A 528 -13.70 8.75 7.38
N SER A 529 -14.63 7.82 7.53
CA SER A 529 -14.32 6.41 7.77
C SER A 529 -13.61 5.75 6.58
N GLY A 530 -13.93 6.16 5.34
CA GLY A 530 -13.23 5.73 4.11
C GLY A 530 -11.79 6.25 3.96
N ARG A 531 -11.23 6.92 4.98
CA ARG A 531 -9.79 7.23 5.04
C ARG A 531 -8.95 6.06 5.54
N THR A 532 -9.58 5.04 6.13
CA THR A 532 -8.96 3.75 6.46
C THR A 532 -9.59 2.63 5.62
N GLY A 533 -9.02 1.42 5.69
CA GLY A 533 -9.56 0.24 5.00
C GLY A 533 -9.44 0.27 3.47
N ARG A 534 -8.45 0.99 2.93
CA ARG A 534 -8.22 1.15 1.48
C ARG A 534 -7.43 -0.02 0.89
N ALA A 535 -7.59 -0.25 -0.42
CA ALA A 535 -6.86 -1.29 -1.18
C ALA A 535 -6.97 -2.70 -0.56
N GLY A 536 -8.14 -3.07 -0.05
CA GLY A 536 -8.40 -4.38 0.56
C GLY A 536 -7.85 -4.55 1.98
N GLN A 537 -7.10 -3.58 2.51
CA GLN A 537 -6.61 -3.62 3.89
C GLN A 537 -7.74 -3.43 4.89
N LYS A 538 -7.62 -4.02 6.08
CA LYS A 538 -8.58 -3.81 7.17
C LYS A 538 -8.27 -2.51 7.91
N GLY A 539 -9.31 -1.77 8.28
CA GLY A 539 -9.20 -0.50 9.00
C GLY A 539 -10.12 -0.42 10.20
N THR A 540 -9.85 0.47 11.15
CA THR A 540 -10.75 0.76 12.29
C THR A 540 -11.17 2.22 12.27
N ALA A 541 -12.47 2.47 12.35
CA ALA A 541 -13.05 3.80 12.51
C ALA A 541 -13.74 3.91 13.88
N VAL A 542 -13.15 4.70 14.78
CA VAL A 542 -13.68 4.97 16.12
C VAL A 542 -14.47 6.27 16.10
N MET A 543 -15.72 6.21 16.56
CA MET A 543 -16.60 7.34 16.76
C MET A 543 -16.72 7.68 18.25
N LEU A 544 -16.22 8.83 18.65
CA LEU A 544 -16.42 9.35 20.01
C LEU A 544 -17.71 10.14 20.09
N TYR A 545 -18.46 9.96 21.17
CA TYR A 545 -19.67 10.72 21.44
C TYR A 545 -19.89 10.88 22.95
N SER A 546 -20.50 11.99 23.35
CA SER A 546 -20.98 12.20 24.72
C SER A 546 -22.45 11.76 24.84
N ALA A 547 -22.95 11.62 26.07
CA ALA A 547 -24.36 11.26 26.32
C ALA A 547 -25.35 12.17 25.55
N GLN A 548 -25.03 13.47 25.41
CA GLN A 548 -25.85 14.44 24.67
C GLN A 548 -25.84 14.22 23.15
N GLU A 549 -24.77 13.64 22.62
CA GLU A 549 -24.57 13.37 21.19
C GLU A 549 -25.09 11.99 20.77
N PHE A 550 -25.63 11.19 21.70
CA PHE A 550 -26.15 9.84 21.44
C PHE A 550 -27.25 9.82 20.36
N GLY A 551 -28.06 10.89 20.27
CA GLY A 551 -29.04 11.06 19.21
C GLY A 551 -28.41 11.08 17.81
N GLY A 552 -27.22 11.67 17.68
CA GLY A 552 -26.45 11.68 16.42
C GLY A 552 -25.99 10.29 16.00
N ILE A 553 -25.54 9.46 16.95
CA ILE A 553 -25.20 8.05 16.70
C ILE A 553 -26.41 7.28 16.19
N LYS A 554 -27.57 7.42 16.86
CA LYS A 554 -28.81 6.74 16.47
C LYS A 554 -29.32 7.16 15.10
N ARG A 555 -29.13 8.42 14.72
CA ARG A 555 -29.43 8.91 13.37
C ARG A 555 -28.55 8.22 12.33
N LEU A 556 -27.22 8.22 12.54
CA LEU A 556 -26.26 7.58 11.64
C LEU A 556 -26.57 6.09 11.45
N GLU A 557 -26.81 5.35 12.53
CA GLU A 557 -27.17 3.92 12.47
C GLU A 557 -28.42 3.65 11.62
N ARG A 558 -29.45 4.49 11.79
CA ARG A 558 -30.73 4.36 11.07
C ARG A 558 -30.60 4.66 9.59
N GLU A 559 -29.93 5.76 9.26
CA GLU A 559 -29.82 6.24 7.87
C GLU A 559 -28.83 5.42 7.05
N LEU A 560 -27.77 4.88 7.67
CA LEU A 560 -26.78 4.01 7.01
C LEU A 560 -27.12 2.52 7.10
N GLY A 561 -28.16 2.14 7.84
CA GLY A 561 -28.61 0.76 7.96
C GLY A 561 -27.56 -0.17 8.62
N PHE A 562 -26.80 0.33 9.60
CA PHE A 562 -25.83 -0.47 10.36
C PHE A 562 -25.86 -0.12 11.85
N ARG A 563 -25.16 -0.90 12.67
CA ARG A 563 -24.95 -0.59 14.10
C ARG A 563 -23.48 -0.54 14.41
N PHE A 564 -23.10 0.40 15.27
CA PHE A 564 -21.73 0.46 15.76
C PHE A 564 -21.45 -0.68 16.74
N GLU A 565 -20.23 -1.19 16.71
CA GLU A 565 -19.69 -1.98 17.82
C GLU A 565 -19.49 -1.04 19.01
N LYS A 566 -20.24 -1.25 20.09
CA LYS A 566 -20.08 -0.43 21.29
C LYS A 566 -18.89 -0.90 22.09
N SER A 567 -17.96 0.00 22.36
CA SER A 567 -16.80 -0.25 23.24
C SER A 567 -16.74 0.79 24.35
N SER A 568 -16.14 0.42 25.47
CA SER A 568 -15.69 1.37 26.50
C SER A 568 -14.40 2.05 26.06
N PRO A 569 -14.03 3.18 26.70
CA PRO A 569 -12.67 3.71 26.62
C PRO A 569 -11.63 2.62 26.97
N PRO A 570 -10.43 2.65 26.36
CA PRO A 570 -9.38 1.71 26.69
C PRO A 570 -9.03 1.73 28.18
N THR A 571 -8.84 0.55 28.75
CA THR A 571 -8.34 0.42 30.13
C THR A 571 -6.83 0.61 30.16
N THR A 572 -6.29 1.02 31.32
CA THR A 572 -4.84 1.13 31.52
C THR A 572 -4.10 -0.17 31.19
N GLN A 573 -4.69 -1.33 31.49
CA GLN A 573 -4.09 -2.62 31.14
C GLN A 573 -3.96 -2.80 29.62
N GLN A 574 -5.00 -2.45 28.86
CA GLN A 574 -4.96 -2.52 27.39
C GLN A 574 -3.93 -1.55 26.80
N VAL A 575 -3.84 -0.33 27.34
CA VAL A 575 -2.84 0.66 26.92
C VAL A 575 -1.42 0.16 27.19
N MET A 576 -1.17 -0.38 28.37
CA MET A 576 0.15 -0.94 28.74
C MET A 576 0.51 -2.16 27.86
N GLN A 577 -0.46 -3.03 27.58
CA GLN A 577 -0.25 -4.18 26.71
C GLN A 577 0.04 -3.73 25.26
N ALA A 578 -0.67 -2.73 24.75
CA ALA A 578 -0.40 -2.17 23.44
C ALA A 578 0.99 -1.53 23.35
N ALA A 579 1.39 -0.77 24.38
CA ALA A 579 2.73 -0.21 24.48
C ALA A 579 3.82 -1.31 24.50
N SER A 580 3.57 -2.42 25.22
CA SER A 580 4.46 -3.58 25.22
C SER A 580 4.66 -4.17 23.82
N ASN A 581 3.57 -4.36 23.06
CA ASN A 581 3.65 -4.91 21.70
C ASN A 581 4.39 -3.98 20.73
N VAL A 582 4.19 -2.66 20.87
CA VAL A 582 4.91 -1.66 20.04
C VAL A 582 6.41 -1.64 20.38
N ALA A 583 6.76 -1.82 21.66
CA ALA A 583 8.15 -1.90 22.10
C ALA A 583 8.84 -3.15 21.52
N GLU A 584 8.18 -4.31 21.57
CA GLU A 584 8.67 -5.55 20.97
C GLU A 584 8.93 -5.39 19.46
N HIS A 585 7.98 -4.82 18.73
CA HIS A 585 8.15 -4.58 17.29
C HIS A 585 9.31 -3.60 17.02
N SER A 586 9.45 -2.56 17.84
CA SER A 586 10.57 -1.61 17.72
C SER A 586 11.94 -2.25 17.93
N LEU A 587 12.04 -3.31 18.74
CA LEU A 587 13.29 -4.08 18.91
C LEU A 587 13.61 -4.91 17.67
N SER A 588 12.58 -5.45 17.00
CA SER A 588 12.75 -6.22 15.76
C SER A 588 13.23 -5.37 14.57
N GLU A 589 12.98 -4.07 14.59
CA GLU A 589 13.41 -3.12 13.55
C GLU A 589 14.87 -2.64 13.69
N VAL A 590 15.55 -2.97 14.79
CA VAL A 590 16.93 -2.49 15.00
C VAL A 590 17.88 -3.23 14.07
N ASN A 591 18.58 -2.48 13.23
CA ASN A 591 19.58 -3.00 12.30
C ASN A 591 20.76 -3.65 13.08
N PRO A 592 21.18 -4.89 12.74
CA PRO A 592 22.32 -5.55 13.37
C PRO A 592 23.61 -4.72 13.39
N LYS A 593 23.85 -3.87 12.39
CA LYS A 593 25.02 -2.97 12.38
C LYS A 593 24.98 -1.95 13.52
N VAL A 594 23.78 -1.51 13.93
CA VAL A 594 23.63 -0.57 15.05
C VAL A 594 23.94 -1.25 16.38
N VAL A 595 23.57 -2.53 16.51
CA VAL A 595 23.77 -3.33 17.74
C VAL A 595 25.23 -3.28 18.19
N ALA A 596 26.18 -3.40 17.25
CA ALA A 596 27.61 -3.37 17.52
C ALA A 596 28.08 -2.09 18.25
N TYR A 597 27.45 -0.94 18.03
CA TYR A 597 27.81 0.30 18.72
C TYR A 597 27.36 0.35 20.19
N PHE A 598 26.42 -0.52 20.58
CA PHE A 598 25.88 -0.58 21.93
C PHE A 598 26.38 -1.78 22.73
N GLU A 599 27.09 -2.74 22.10
CA GLU A 599 27.57 -3.98 22.72
C GLU A 599 28.45 -3.73 23.95
N ASP A 600 29.45 -2.85 23.85
CA ASP A 600 30.34 -2.55 24.98
C ASP A 600 29.57 -2.05 26.20
N LYS A 601 28.57 -1.18 25.98
CA LYS A 601 27.77 -0.60 27.07
C LYS A 601 26.76 -1.59 27.61
N ALA A 602 26.15 -2.40 26.74
CA ALA A 602 25.26 -3.48 27.12
C ALA A 602 26.00 -4.53 27.96
N GLN A 603 27.21 -4.90 27.57
CA GLN A 603 28.03 -5.84 28.32
C GLN A 603 28.35 -5.31 29.72
N GLN A 604 28.80 -4.06 29.84
CA GLN A 604 29.04 -3.42 31.15
C GLN A 604 27.79 -3.45 32.05
N MET A 605 26.61 -3.13 31.48
CA MET A 605 25.36 -3.16 32.24
C MET A 605 24.94 -4.58 32.64
N ALA A 606 25.23 -5.58 31.82
CA ALA A 606 24.94 -6.97 32.14
C ALA A 606 25.87 -7.48 33.25
N GLU A 607 27.16 -7.13 33.19
CA GLU A 607 28.15 -7.49 34.22
C GLU A 607 27.79 -6.92 35.61
N GLU A 608 27.20 -5.72 35.69
CA GLU A 608 26.76 -5.11 36.95
C GLU A 608 25.63 -5.88 37.65
N VAL A 609 24.82 -6.63 36.90
CA VAL A 609 23.63 -7.33 37.42
C VAL A 609 23.90 -8.82 37.64
N MET A 610 24.88 -9.38 36.94
CA MET A 610 25.22 -10.80 37.03
C MET A 610 25.97 -11.12 38.33
N PRO A 611 25.72 -12.30 38.95
CA PRO A 611 26.48 -12.76 40.10
C PRO A 611 27.98 -12.89 39.79
N GLU A 612 28.84 -12.59 40.77
CA GLU A 612 30.29 -12.70 40.62
C GLU A 612 30.70 -14.10 40.13
N GLY A 613 31.44 -14.15 39.02
CA GLY A 613 32.00 -15.38 38.44
C GLY A 613 31.17 -16.06 37.36
N GLN A 614 30.04 -15.48 36.92
CA GLN A 614 29.32 -15.94 35.72
C GLN A 614 29.66 -15.10 34.48
N GLU A 615 29.91 -15.76 33.35
CA GLU A 615 30.03 -15.10 32.06
C GLU A 615 28.66 -14.57 31.58
N VAL A 616 28.66 -13.37 31.00
CA VAL A 616 27.45 -12.78 30.41
C VAL A 616 27.09 -13.53 29.13
N PRO A 617 25.87 -14.08 29.01
CA PRO A 617 25.43 -14.72 27.78
C PRO A 617 25.40 -13.71 26.61
N ALA A 618 25.94 -14.09 25.46
CA ALA A 618 25.96 -13.24 24.26
C ALA A 618 24.55 -12.81 23.81
N GLU A 619 23.55 -13.69 23.99
CA GLU A 619 22.14 -13.40 23.69
C GLU A 619 21.58 -12.26 24.55
N LEU A 620 21.98 -12.20 25.83
CA LEU A 620 21.59 -11.12 26.75
C LEU A 620 22.21 -9.80 26.33
N THR A 621 23.49 -9.79 25.98
CA THR A 621 24.18 -8.60 25.46
C THR A 621 23.52 -8.12 24.18
N ASN A 622 23.21 -9.02 23.23
CA ASN A 622 22.55 -8.66 21.98
C ASN A 622 21.17 -8.03 22.22
N LEU A 623 20.35 -8.64 23.07
CA LEU A 623 19.02 -8.12 23.41
C LEU A 623 19.11 -6.75 24.08
N LEU A 624 20.03 -6.58 25.04
CA LEU A 624 20.22 -5.32 25.74
C LEU A 624 20.76 -4.23 24.81
N SER A 625 21.66 -4.56 23.88
CA SER A 625 22.09 -3.66 22.81
C SER A 625 20.94 -3.20 21.94
N LYS A 626 20.05 -4.12 21.51
CA LYS A 626 18.82 -3.76 20.77
C LYS A 626 17.92 -2.85 21.58
N CYS A 627 17.75 -3.11 22.87
CA CYS A 627 16.98 -2.24 23.77
C CYS A 627 17.58 -0.83 23.85
N LEU A 628 18.89 -0.71 24.05
CA LEU A 628 19.58 0.59 24.10
C LEU A 628 19.49 1.34 22.76
N ALA A 629 19.66 0.63 21.64
CA ALA A 629 19.49 1.19 20.30
C ALA A 629 18.07 1.72 20.08
N ALA A 630 17.05 0.94 20.42
CA ALA A 630 15.65 1.33 20.31
C ALA A 630 15.31 2.54 21.21
N ILE A 631 15.75 2.54 22.47
CA ILE A 631 15.54 3.63 23.43
C ILE A 631 16.23 4.93 22.98
N SER A 632 17.43 4.82 22.40
CA SER A 632 18.14 5.98 21.85
C SER A 632 17.54 6.51 20.54
N GLY A 633 16.53 5.84 19.99
CA GLY A 633 15.91 6.17 18.70
C GLY A 633 16.82 5.90 17.51
N LYS A 634 17.90 5.14 17.70
CA LYS A 634 18.85 4.75 16.65
C LYS A 634 18.51 3.33 16.22
N LYS A 635 17.49 3.21 15.36
CA LYS A 635 17.09 1.91 14.80
C LYS A 635 17.90 1.54 13.56
N ASP A 636 18.42 2.54 12.85
CA ASP A 636 19.16 2.35 11.61
C ASP A 636 20.34 3.33 11.47
N ILE A 637 21.30 2.97 10.63
CA ILE A 637 22.46 3.81 10.31
C ILE A 637 22.14 4.61 9.06
N GLN A 638 21.80 5.90 9.24
CA GLN A 638 21.81 6.84 8.12
C GLN A 638 23.23 7.30 7.86
N GLU A 639 23.86 6.74 6.84
CA GLU A 639 25.15 7.21 6.37
C GLU A 639 25.01 8.60 5.75
N ARG A 640 26.01 9.43 6.01
CA ARG A 640 26.06 10.80 5.52
C ARG A 640 27.45 11.09 5.02
N SER A 641 27.49 11.89 3.96
CA SER A 641 28.75 12.41 3.45
C SER A 641 29.41 13.23 4.55
N ILE A 642 30.66 12.92 4.88
CA ILE A 642 31.44 13.75 5.81
C ILE A 642 31.89 15.06 5.15
N LEU A 643 31.86 15.13 3.81
CA LEU A 643 32.20 16.33 3.03
C LEU A 643 31.08 17.37 2.99
N THR A 644 29.84 16.94 2.75
CA THR A 644 28.67 17.82 2.56
C THR A 644 27.56 17.64 3.59
N GLY A 645 27.56 16.55 4.34
CA GLY A 645 26.50 16.20 5.30
C GLY A 645 25.21 15.69 4.65
N LYS A 646 25.21 15.47 3.32
CA LYS A 646 24.04 14.94 2.61
C LYS A 646 23.75 13.50 3.05
N PRO A 647 22.48 13.15 3.32
CA PRO A 647 22.09 11.76 3.58
C PRO A 647 22.27 10.91 2.32
N ASP A 648 22.45 9.61 2.54
CA ASP A 648 22.53 8.57 1.49
C ASP A 648 23.72 8.73 0.52
N MET A 649 24.73 9.50 0.94
CA MET A 649 25.96 9.72 0.20
C MET A 649 27.15 9.34 1.09
N MET A 650 28.18 8.74 0.50
CA MET A 650 29.48 8.53 1.14
C MET A 650 30.53 9.45 0.55
N THR A 651 31.51 9.83 1.37
CA THR A 651 32.69 10.55 0.90
C THR A 651 33.80 9.54 0.64
N VAL A 652 34.22 9.45 -0.61
CA VAL A 652 35.36 8.64 -1.04
C VAL A 652 36.62 9.50 -1.06
N MET A 653 37.74 8.95 -0.61
CA MET A 653 39.06 9.57 -0.70
C MET A 653 39.85 8.90 -1.81
N MET A 654 40.45 9.72 -2.69
CA MET A 654 41.44 9.29 -3.68
C MET A 654 42.80 9.90 -3.34
N LYS A 655 43.83 9.05 -3.25
CA LYS A 655 45.22 9.42 -2.90
C LYS A 655 46.20 8.98 -3.97
N THR A 656 47.29 9.75 -4.14
CA THR A 656 48.47 9.41 -4.94
C THR A 656 49.72 9.96 -4.26
N GLU A 657 50.88 9.37 -4.53
CA GLU A 657 52.17 9.89 -4.10
C GLU A 657 52.97 10.56 -5.24
N ARG A 658 52.48 10.49 -6.48
CA ARG A 658 53.26 10.86 -7.67
C ARG A 658 53.03 12.27 -8.17
N GLN A 659 51.85 12.84 -7.96
CA GLN A 659 51.48 14.13 -8.53
C GLN A 659 50.51 14.90 -7.64
N GLN A 660 50.47 16.22 -7.80
CA GLN A 660 49.38 17.01 -7.25
C GLN A 660 48.09 16.75 -8.00
N LEU A 661 47.00 16.68 -7.25
CA LEU A 661 45.66 16.39 -7.73
C LEU A 661 44.82 17.65 -7.82
N GLU A 662 44.07 17.74 -8.92
CA GLU A 662 43.03 18.73 -9.14
C GLU A 662 41.66 18.04 -9.24
N ALA A 663 40.58 18.81 -9.07
CA ALA A 663 39.22 18.28 -9.12
C ALA A 663 38.90 17.55 -10.45
N ARG A 664 39.53 17.94 -11.57
CA ARG A 664 39.37 17.25 -12.87
C ARG A 664 39.93 15.84 -12.89
N ASP A 665 40.90 15.53 -12.04
CA ASP A 665 41.53 14.21 -11.98
C ASP A 665 40.57 13.17 -11.41
N ALA A 666 39.69 13.57 -10.48
CA ALA A 666 38.63 12.69 -9.96
C ALA A 666 37.74 12.16 -11.09
N PHE A 667 37.22 13.06 -11.94
CA PHE A 667 36.39 12.67 -13.09
C PHE A 667 37.14 11.77 -14.07
N PHE A 668 38.41 12.09 -14.37
CA PHE A 668 39.20 11.29 -15.31
C PHE A 668 39.44 9.87 -14.80
N VAL A 669 39.86 9.73 -13.53
CA VAL A 669 40.19 8.42 -12.95
C VAL A 669 38.93 7.59 -12.75
N VAL A 670 37.86 8.17 -12.21
CA VAL A 670 36.58 7.46 -11.98
C VAL A 670 36.00 6.98 -13.31
N ASN A 671 35.95 7.82 -14.37
CA ASN A 671 35.50 7.38 -15.69
C ASN A 671 36.37 6.28 -16.31
N LYS A 672 37.67 6.26 -16.01
CA LYS A 672 38.55 5.18 -16.46
C LYS A 672 38.32 3.86 -15.73
N LEU A 673 37.94 3.92 -14.45
CA LEU A 673 37.49 2.77 -13.69
C LEU A 673 36.10 2.30 -14.16
N SER A 674 35.22 3.22 -14.55
CA SER A 674 33.90 2.87 -15.08
C SER A 674 33.98 1.97 -16.32
N ASN A 675 34.93 2.27 -17.22
CA ASN A 675 35.17 1.49 -18.44
C ASN A 675 35.75 0.08 -18.19
N ARG A 676 35.95 -0.31 -16.92
CA ARG A 676 36.54 -1.60 -16.51
C ARG A 676 35.59 -2.44 -15.65
N GLY A 677 34.35 -2.01 -15.47
CA GLY A 677 33.37 -2.69 -14.63
C GLY A 677 32.02 -1.97 -14.64
N SER A 678 31.67 -1.34 -13.52
CA SER A 678 30.39 -0.66 -13.30
C SER A 678 30.39 0.79 -13.83
N ASP A 679 29.28 1.29 -14.35
CA ASP A 679 29.20 2.66 -14.88
C ASP A 679 29.05 3.70 -13.75
N PHE A 680 30.12 4.42 -13.43
CA PHE A 680 30.12 5.54 -12.47
C PHE A 680 30.00 6.93 -13.12
N SER A 681 29.74 7.01 -14.44
CA SER A 681 30.14 8.17 -15.26
C SER A 681 29.41 9.50 -15.00
N ASN A 682 28.47 9.57 -14.06
CA ASN A 682 27.85 10.81 -13.60
C ASN A 682 27.55 10.83 -12.08
N LEU A 683 28.23 9.99 -11.29
CA LEU A 683 27.92 9.78 -9.87
C LEU A 683 28.81 10.59 -8.91
N LEU A 684 29.63 11.50 -9.43
CA LEU A 684 30.49 12.36 -8.63
C LEU A 684 29.75 13.61 -8.17
N GLY A 685 29.58 13.73 -6.86
CA GLY A 685 29.04 14.89 -6.17
C GLY A 685 30.07 16.00 -5.97
N LYS A 686 30.07 16.61 -4.78
CA LYS A 686 31.03 17.67 -4.45
C LYS A 686 32.44 17.08 -4.40
N ILE A 687 33.43 17.76 -4.99
CA ILE A 687 34.85 17.36 -4.96
C ILE A 687 35.65 18.46 -4.26
N GLU A 688 36.54 18.08 -3.35
CA GLU A 688 37.48 19.00 -2.69
C GLU A 688 38.88 18.38 -2.65
N THR A 689 39.89 19.20 -2.89
CA THR A 689 41.30 18.78 -2.82
C THR A 689 41.89 19.07 -1.45
N SER A 690 42.78 18.22 -0.96
CA SER A 690 43.54 18.50 0.26
C SER A 690 44.54 19.65 0.08
N GLN A 691 44.94 20.29 1.17
CA GLN A 691 45.94 21.36 1.22
C GLN A 691 47.31 20.89 0.73
N ASP A 692 47.67 19.63 0.95
CA ASP A 692 48.92 19.04 0.46
C ASP A 692 48.88 18.78 -1.07
N GLY A 693 47.69 18.76 -1.65
CA GLY A 693 47.45 18.42 -3.06
C GLY A 693 47.65 16.94 -3.39
N MET A 694 47.95 16.06 -2.43
CA MET A 694 48.25 14.64 -2.66
C MET A 694 47.01 13.75 -2.51
N SER A 695 45.91 14.33 -2.02
CA SER A 695 44.63 13.65 -1.89
C SER A 695 43.48 14.56 -2.32
N LEU A 696 42.41 13.94 -2.81
CA LEU A 696 41.11 14.59 -2.99
C LEU A 696 40.01 13.72 -2.42
N VAL A 697 38.90 14.36 -2.06
CA VAL A 697 37.71 13.70 -1.54
C VAL A 697 36.50 14.10 -2.39
N PHE A 698 35.58 13.18 -2.57
CA PHE A 698 34.35 13.44 -3.31
C PHE A 698 33.18 12.62 -2.81
N ASP A 699 31.98 13.14 -3.03
CA ASP A 699 30.75 12.44 -2.67
C ASP A 699 30.28 11.50 -3.78
N MET A 700 29.79 10.32 -3.42
CA MET A 700 29.07 9.40 -4.29
C MET A 700 27.90 8.76 -3.53
N ASP A 701 26.91 8.24 -4.26
CA ASP A 701 25.90 7.35 -3.67
C ASP A 701 26.57 6.13 -3.01
N ILE A 702 25.98 5.60 -1.93
CA ILE A 702 26.53 4.52 -1.10
C ILE A 702 27.00 3.33 -1.95
N GLU A 703 26.11 2.76 -2.76
CA GLU A 703 26.41 1.59 -3.60
C GLU A 703 27.54 1.86 -4.61
N ALA A 704 27.58 3.08 -5.14
CA ALA A 704 28.60 3.49 -6.11
C ALA A 704 29.97 3.70 -5.45
N ALA A 705 29.99 4.22 -4.21
CA ALA A 705 31.21 4.38 -3.43
C ALA A 705 31.85 3.02 -3.10
N ASP A 706 31.05 2.06 -2.60
CA ASP A 706 31.53 0.71 -2.28
C ASP A 706 32.03 0.00 -3.54
N SER A 707 31.23 0.00 -4.61
CA SER A 707 31.62 -0.63 -5.88
C SER A 707 32.88 0.01 -6.49
N LEU A 708 33.07 1.33 -6.35
CA LEU A 708 34.29 2.00 -6.80
C LEU A 708 35.52 1.53 -6.01
N VAL A 709 35.42 1.45 -4.69
CA VAL A 709 36.53 1.00 -3.83
C VAL A 709 36.87 -0.46 -4.10
N GLU A 710 35.87 -1.34 -4.25
CA GLU A 710 36.08 -2.73 -4.64
C GLU A 710 36.73 -2.85 -6.02
N THR A 711 36.21 -2.13 -7.02
CA THR A 711 36.74 -2.14 -8.39
C THR A 711 38.19 -1.65 -8.42
N ALA A 712 38.51 -0.60 -7.67
CA ALA A 712 39.86 -0.08 -7.56
C ALA A 712 40.81 -1.04 -6.82
N THR A 713 40.30 -1.87 -5.91
CA THR A 713 41.07 -2.88 -5.19
C THR A 713 41.37 -4.09 -6.09
N ILE A 714 40.38 -4.55 -6.85
CA ILE A 714 40.50 -5.71 -7.76
C ILE A 714 41.33 -5.34 -9.01
N SER A 715 41.09 -4.16 -9.58
CA SER A 715 41.78 -3.65 -10.75
C SER A 715 42.40 -2.27 -10.46
N PRO A 716 43.58 -2.23 -9.81
CA PRO A 716 44.28 -0.98 -9.51
C PRO A 716 44.53 -0.16 -10.78
N PHE A 717 44.20 1.12 -10.74
CA PHE A 717 44.53 2.05 -11.81
C PHE A 717 45.71 2.93 -11.40
N ARG A 718 46.88 2.65 -11.97
CA ARG A 718 48.15 3.31 -11.63
C ARG A 718 48.44 3.17 -10.13
N ASP A 719 48.82 4.25 -9.48
CA ASP A 719 49.15 4.37 -8.06
C ASP A 719 48.03 5.07 -7.26
N PHE A 720 46.83 5.19 -7.84
CA PHE A 720 45.70 5.77 -7.13
C PHE A 720 45.13 4.78 -6.13
N GLN A 721 44.99 5.22 -4.88
CA GLN A 721 44.36 4.48 -3.80
C GLN A 721 42.99 5.09 -3.49
N PHE A 722 41.99 4.24 -3.35
CA PHE A 722 40.62 4.62 -3.01
C PHE A 722 40.24 4.02 -1.65
N SER A 723 39.59 4.83 -0.81
CA SER A 723 39.05 4.36 0.46
C SER A 723 37.81 5.17 0.84
N ILE A 724 36.88 4.56 1.55
CA ILE A 724 35.82 5.32 2.23
C ILE A 724 36.46 6.23 3.28
N CYS A 725 36.08 7.50 3.29
CA CYS A 725 36.72 8.51 4.09
C CYS A 725 36.08 8.55 5.49
N GLU A 726 36.81 8.13 6.52
CA GLU A 726 36.35 8.24 7.92
C GLU A 726 36.61 9.63 8.52
N LYS A 727 37.68 10.30 8.06
CA LYS A 727 38.08 11.62 8.52
C LYS A 727 38.59 12.46 7.36
N LEU A 728 38.03 13.66 7.20
CA LEU A 728 38.45 14.58 6.16
C LEU A 728 39.92 14.99 6.35
N PRO A 729 40.72 14.99 5.25
CA PRO A 729 42.04 15.59 5.28
C PRO A 729 41.92 17.12 5.38
N PRO A 730 42.98 17.86 5.73
CA PRO A 730 42.96 19.32 5.69
C PRO A 730 42.60 19.76 4.27
N LEU A 731 41.41 20.33 4.08
CA LEU A 731 40.92 20.69 2.75
C LEU A 731 41.40 22.09 2.37
N ASN A 732 41.69 22.26 1.09
CA ASN A 732 42.04 23.54 0.51
C ASN A 732 40.76 24.35 0.32
N ARG A 733 40.13 24.76 1.43
CA ARG A 733 38.96 25.65 1.41
C ARG A 733 39.42 26.97 0.81
N ARG A 734 39.24 27.14 -0.49
CA ARG A 734 39.25 28.45 -1.13
C ARG A 734 38.31 29.31 -0.29
N MET A 735 38.83 30.33 0.40
CA MET A 735 38.00 31.34 1.03
C MET A 735 36.98 31.77 -0.02
N GLU A 736 35.70 31.43 0.18
CA GLU A 736 34.63 32.10 -0.50
C GLU A 736 34.86 33.58 -0.21
N ARG A 737 35.33 34.31 -1.23
CA ARG A 737 35.33 35.76 -1.17
C ARG A 737 33.90 36.13 -0.79
N ARG A 738 33.72 36.70 0.40
CA ARG A 738 32.55 37.51 0.77
C ARG A 738 32.43 38.62 -0.28
N GLY A 739 31.81 38.29 -1.41
CA GLY A 739 31.44 39.22 -2.45
C GLY A 739 30.07 39.76 -2.09
N GLY A 740 30.04 41.04 -1.71
CA GLY A 740 28.81 41.75 -1.41
C GLY A 740 27.78 41.58 -2.52
N GLY A 741 26.54 41.34 -2.12
CA GLY A 741 25.41 41.28 -3.04
C GLY A 741 25.27 42.59 -3.80
N GLY A 742 25.53 42.52 -5.10
CA GLY A 742 25.33 43.62 -6.03
C GLY A 742 25.64 43.20 -7.46
N GLY A 743 24.59 43.03 -8.28
CA GLY A 743 24.69 43.22 -9.74
C GLY A 743 24.67 41.97 -10.63
N ARG A 744 23.50 41.78 -11.26
CA ARG A 744 23.28 41.64 -12.71
C ARG A 744 24.26 40.78 -13.55
N GLY A 745 23.70 39.72 -14.14
CA GLY A 745 23.55 39.62 -15.60
C GLY A 745 24.68 38.99 -16.43
N GLY A 746 24.31 37.95 -17.21
CA GLY A 746 24.95 37.51 -18.47
C GLY A 746 26.31 36.83 -18.31
N GLY A 747 26.71 35.82 -19.07
CA GLY A 747 26.31 35.29 -20.37
C GLY A 747 27.44 34.34 -20.78
N GLY A 748 27.12 33.27 -21.51
CA GLY A 748 28.02 32.16 -21.79
C GLY A 748 29.24 32.45 -22.68
N TYR A 749 30.05 31.40 -22.83
CA TYR A 749 30.99 31.24 -23.94
C TYR A 749 30.63 29.95 -24.68
N GLY A 750 30.12 30.12 -25.90
CA GLY A 750 30.13 29.09 -26.93
C GLY A 750 31.50 29.04 -27.60
N GLY A 751 31.84 27.86 -28.14
CA GLY A 751 32.93 27.67 -29.08
C GLY A 751 32.38 27.21 -30.42
N ASP A 752 32.61 28.03 -31.43
CA ASP A 752 32.24 27.88 -32.84
C ASP A 752 32.65 26.55 -33.50
N ARG A 753 31.84 26.12 -34.48
CA ARG A 753 32.32 25.76 -35.83
C ARG A 753 31.20 25.83 -36.90
N ARG A 754 31.22 26.96 -37.61
CA ARG A 754 31.13 27.19 -39.08
C ARG A 754 29.95 26.65 -39.92
N GLY A 755 29.37 27.60 -40.65
CA GLY A 755 28.79 27.49 -42.00
C GLY A 755 27.39 28.11 -42.06
N GLY A 756 27.12 29.34 -42.53
CA GLY A 756 27.77 30.17 -43.54
C GLY A 756 26.88 30.20 -44.79
N GLY A 757 26.10 31.27 -45.01
CA GLY A 757 25.37 31.45 -46.27
C GLY A 757 24.18 32.42 -46.26
N TYR A 758 24.47 33.72 -46.28
CA TYR A 758 23.80 34.83 -46.98
C TYR A 758 22.31 34.74 -47.41
N GLY A 759 21.54 35.79 -47.11
CA GLY A 759 20.30 36.09 -47.84
C GLY A 759 19.46 37.23 -47.24
N ASP A 760 19.93 38.45 -47.40
CA ASP A 760 19.39 39.71 -46.90
C ASP A 760 18.09 40.15 -47.62
N ARG A 761 17.21 40.88 -46.90
CA ARG A 761 16.12 41.79 -47.35
C ARG A 761 14.83 41.13 -47.88
N ARG A 762 13.62 41.49 -47.42
CA ARG A 762 13.07 42.78 -46.97
C ARG A 762 11.87 42.56 -46.05
#